data_AF-A0A8J6D8U9-F1
#
_entry.id   AF-A0A8J6D8U9-F1
#
_cell.length_a   1.000
_cell.length_b   1.000
_cell.length_c   1.000
_cell.angle_alpha   90.00
_cell.angle_beta   90.00
_cell.angle_gamma   90.00
#
_symmetry.space_group_name_H-M   'P 1'
#
loop_
_entity.id
_entity.type
_entity.pdbx_description
1 polymer ?
#
loop_
_entity_poly.entity_id
_entity_poly.type
_entity_poly.pdbx_seq_one_letter_code
_entity_poly.pdbx_strand_id
1 'polypeptide(L)'
;MEESITQIIEKNAVVRDWSLKTQREKGDSLVEGCVANLPEHTTVNVRQNNLEDLVRVWNQWDSNTRGIFTERYGDIAHLITIRVDEQLIQAMVRFWDPAYQCFTFNQEDMTPTIEEYAALLRIDNVQFGKIYVKEPKPLTFRKKIVRLTDMTDAWAEKQIKKKNETVCIPWSSLRESVLSHPDILKRVNLFALAIYGLVIFPRVLGHIEVAVFDFFERLKQGVNPVPTILVETFRSLSTCRRVGKGRFIGCAQLLNVWILSHFWKVERTPFHMFSKTFAPLEAYLKKEWPKEITEQHWVSVLQNLRAEDITWRAPWIRPSVLLYKCGSQDWVPLLGLWGGIGYAPLLVQRQFSSRQFIPATGGLVQSEFAFTGEGYMKKIRDTAKSWNEIHFMELALYADTLTQDYDIWRKQRVSSQQISSTNITAQNPFLEEMPSELEIARQEFEREKAKMSRDLSTIQEENYQLKIEVQVERSRTEKVQREAEIVRNDLRDLHLENKKLRNTIKNNGLGKSTAEWKEEISNIKGGMEFWKGKAKKEEEKAARAAIELRRKNAEYEMVNAEFANSQSEHQELKRRVRDLENMLQSRQQQLDNLLKALEEKNDQYDRDMHAYEGTLQEREMQLNFLINEIRQAAMQVVQLSDEAEVLSCQFPPSQRSSISEFLEQVKKQGNVARKFV
;
A
#
# COMPACT_ATOMS: atom_id res chain seq x y z
N MET A 1 -13.66 -20.74 -20.96
CA MET A 1 -12.32 -20.24 -21.27
C MET A 1 -12.21 -18.89 -20.60
N GLU A 2 -11.40 -18.78 -19.55
CA GLU A 2 -11.01 -17.45 -19.04
C GLU A 2 -10.15 -16.81 -20.14
N GLU A 3 -10.53 -15.62 -20.60
CA GLU A 3 -9.70 -14.86 -21.55
C GLU A 3 -8.37 -14.55 -20.85
N SER A 4 -7.27 -14.95 -21.47
CA SER A 4 -5.91 -14.68 -20.99
C SER A 4 -5.68 -13.16 -20.92
N ILE A 5 -5.49 -12.61 -19.72
CA ILE A 5 -5.09 -11.22 -19.52
C ILE A 5 -3.63 -11.06 -19.92
N THR A 6 -3.35 -10.15 -20.85
CA THR A 6 -1.99 -9.80 -21.26
C THR A 6 -1.44 -8.73 -20.31
N GLN A 7 -0.28 -8.97 -19.71
CA GLN A 7 0.41 -8.00 -18.85
C GLN A 7 1.72 -7.59 -19.51
N ILE A 8 1.93 -6.28 -19.64
CA ILE A 8 3.12 -5.69 -20.26
C ILE A 8 3.81 -4.84 -19.20
N ILE A 9 5.11 -5.04 -19.01
CA ILE A 9 5.94 -4.26 -18.10
C ILE A 9 6.94 -3.47 -18.93
N GLU A 10 6.89 -2.15 -18.81
CA GLU A 10 7.73 -1.21 -19.55
C GLU A 10 8.68 -0.47 -18.61
N LYS A 11 9.87 -0.13 -19.11
CA LYS A 11 10.84 0.67 -18.36
C LYS A 11 10.32 2.08 -18.14
N ASN A 12 10.60 2.66 -16.97
CA ASN A 12 10.23 4.04 -16.62
C ASN A 12 10.52 5.08 -17.72
N ALA A 13 11.72 5.01 -18.32
CA ALA A 13 12.13 5.95 -19.38
C ALA A 13 11.25 5.86 -20.64
N VAL A 14 10.82 4.65 -21.01
CA VAL A 14 9.93 4.43 -22.18
C VAL A 14 8.56 5.04 -21.92
N VAL A 15 8.01 4.80 -20.72
CA VAL A 15 6.71 5.35 -20.32
C VAL A 15 6.75 6.87 -20.22
N ARG A 16 7.85 7.44 -19.71
CA ARG A 16 8.05 8.90 -19.67
C ARG A 16 8.02 9.52 -21.06
N ASP A 17 8.78 8.97 -22.00
CA ASP A 17 8.87 9.50 -23.36
C ASP A 17 7.52 9.35 -24.09
N TRP A 18 6.82 8.23 -23.90
CA TRP A 18 5.45 8.01 -24.38
C TRP A 18 4.47 9.03 -23.81
N SER A 19 4.48 9.23 -22.48
CA SER A 19 3.56 10.11 -21.77
C SER A 19 3.74 11.57 -22.21
N LEU A 20 5.00 12.02 -22.33
CA LEU A 20 5.32 13.35 -22.83
C LEU A 20 4.81 13.55 -24.27
N LYS A 21 5.05 12.59 -25.15
CA LYS A 21 4.60 12.65 -26.54
C LYS A 21 3.07 12.69 -26.62
N THR A 22 2.40 11.82 -25.87
CA THR A 22 0.94 11.72 -25.86
C THR A 22 0.31 12.99 -25.31
N GLN A 23 0.88 13.58 -24.26
CA GLN A 23 0.40 14.87 -23.73
C GLN A 23 0.54 16.00 -24.75
N ARG A 24 1.64 16.05 -25.52
CA ARG A 24 1.83 17.04 -26.59
C ARG A 24 0.85 16.86 -27.74
N GLU A 25 0.52 15.62 -28.09
CA GLU A 25 -0.38 15.29 -29.21
C GLU A 25 -1.86 15.48 -28.87
N LYS A 26 -2.27 15.06 -27.67
CA LYS A 26 -3.68 15.03 -27.25
C LYS A 26 -4.10 16.24 -26.42
N GLY A 27 -3.14 17.04 -25.95
CA GLY A 27 -3.38 18.18 -25.09
C GLY A 27 -3.71 17.78 -23.65
N ASP A 28 -4.12 18.78 -22.87
CA ASP A 28 -4.47 18.58 -21.47
C ASP A 28 -5.91 18.07 -21.26
N SER A 29 -6.24 17.64 -20.04
CA SER A 29 -7.59 17.21 -19.70
C SER A 29 -8.60 18.34 -19.83
N LEU A 30 -8.20 19.59 -19.60
CA LEU A 30 -9.02 20.77 -19.83
C LEU A 30 -8.45 21.59 -20.99
N VAL A 31 -9.34 22.07 -21.85
CA VAL A 31 -8.96 22.94 -22.97
C VAL A 31 -8.62 24.34 -22.46
N GLU A 32 -7.63 24.98 -23.06
CA GLU A 32 -7.24 26.36 -22.75
C GLU A 32 -8.44 27.32 -22.86
N GLY A 33 -8.63 28.18 -21.84
CA GLY A 33 -9.79 29.07 -21.74
C GLY A 33 -11.05 28.46 -21.11
N CYS A 34 -11.03 27.19 -20.68
CA CYS A 34 -12.13 26.59 -19.95
C CYS A 34 -12.26 27.20 -18.55
N VAL A 35 -13.37 27.90 -18.27
CA VAL A 35 -13.72 28.36 -16.93
C VAL A 35 -14.44 27.23 -16.21
N ALA A 36 -13.78 26.59 -15.26
CA ALA A 36 -14.41 25.57 -14.45
C ALA A 36 -15.47 26.22 -13.54
N ASN A 37 -16.74 25.92 -13.79
CA ASN A 37 -17.86 26.37 -12.96
C ASN A 37 -17.95 25.48 -11.70
N LEU A 38 -16.95 25.59 -10.82
CA LEU A 38 -16.94 24.93 -9.53
C LEU A 38 -17.36 25.91 -8.43
N PRO A 39 -18.25 25.50 -7.50
CA PRO A 39 -18.64 26.35 -6.38
C PRO A 39 -17.44 26.73 -5.50
N GLU A 40 -17.39 28.00 -5.05
CA GLU A 40 -16.39 28.47 -4.08
C GLU A 40 -16.52 27.78 -2.71
N HIS A 41 -17.76 27.48 -2.32
CA HIS A 41 -18.10 26.79 -1.09
C HIS A 41 -18.78 25.45 -1.39
N THR A 42 -18.35 24.39 -0.69
CA THR A 42 -18.92 23.05 -0.83
C THR A 42 -19.43 22.59 0.53
N THR A 43 -20.74 22.34 0.68
CA THR A 43 -21.35 21.80 1.90
C THR A 43 -21.63 20.31 1.71
N VAL A 44 -20.64 19.47 2.00
CA VAL A 44 -20.75 18.01 1.86
C VAL A 44 -21.27 17.37 3.14
N ASN A 45 -22.28 16.51 3.00
CA ASN A 45 -22.72 15.63 4.08
C ASN A 45 -21.83 14.36 4.09
N VAL A 46 -21.14 14.10 5.20
CA VAL A 46 -20.28 12.92 5.38
C VAL A 46 -20.91 11.90 6.34
N ARG A 47 -22.20 12.05 6.65
CA ARG A 47 -22.91 11.20 7.62
C ARG A 47 -22.76 9.71 7.29
N GLN A 48 -22.26 8.98 8.27
CA GLN A 48 -22.05 7.53 8.20
C GLN A 48 -23.20 6.74 8.83
N ASN A 49 -23.15 5.41 8.63
CA ASN A 49 -24.01 4.48 9.35
C ASN A 49 -23.59 4.38 10.82
N ASN A 50 -24.54 4.09 11.72
CA ASN A 50 -24.17 3.63 13.06
C ASN A 50 -23.61 2.20 12.93
N LEU A 51 -22.35 2.02 13.33
CA LEU A 51 -21.59 0.76 13.21
C LEU A 51 -21.50 -0.02 14.53
N GLU A 52 -22.08 0.48 15.64
CA GLU A 52 -22.04 -0.17 16.97
C GLU A 52 -22.53 -1.62 16.92
N ASP A 53 -23.59 -1.88 16.14
CA ASP A 53 -24.12 -3.23 15.95
C ASP A 53 -23.12 -4.15 15.25
N LEU A 54 -22.35 -3.67 14.27
CA LEU A 54 -21.30 -4.45 13.60
C LEU A 54 -20.12 -4.70 14.53
N VAL A 55 -19.70 -3.69 15.29
CA VAL A 55 -18.63 -3.80 16.30
C VAL A 55 -19.00 -4.86 17.33
N ARG A 56 -20.25 -4.85 17.81
CA ARG A 56 -20.73 -5.85 18.78
C ARG A 56 -20.69 -7.27 18.21
N VAL A 57 -21.11 -7.46 16.96
CA VAL A 57 -21.05 -8.78 16.29
C VAL A 57 -19.60 -9.24 16.16
N TRP A 58 -18.70 -8.37 15.68
CA TRP A 58 -17.28 -8.70 15.51
C TRP A 58 -16.62 -9.12 16.84
N ASN A 59 -16.92 -8.38 17.92
CA ASN A 59 -16.36 -8.64 19.24
C ASN A 59 -16.85 -9.94 19.88
N GLN A 60 -18.01 -10.48 19.46
CA GLN A 60 -18.54 -11.76 19.95
C GLN A 60 -17.88 -12.98 19.28
N TRP A 61 -17.21 -12.80 18.15
CA TRP A 61 -16.54 -13.90 17.45
C TRP A 61 -15.21 -14.28 18.12
N ASP A 62 -14.91 -15.57 18.12
CA ASP A 62 -13.63 -16.12 18.54
C ASP A 62 -12.52 -15.83 17.50
N SER A 63 -11.26 -16.11 17.88
CA SER A 63 -10.10 -15.90 17.01
C SER A 63 -10.18 -16.72 15.72
N ASN A 64 -10.74 -17.93 15.77
CA ASN A 64 -10.89 -18.80 14.61
C ASN A 64 -11.86 -18.20 13.57
N THR A 65 -13.03 -17.74 14.01
CA THR A 65 -14.04 -17.13 13.13
C THR A 65 -13.53 -15.82 12.53
N ARG A 66 -12.82 -15.00 13.31
CA ARG A 66 -12.15 -13.79 12.81
C ARG A 66 -11.05 -14.14 11.81
N GLY A 67 -10.27 -15.20 12.06
CA GLY A 67 -9.28 -15.72 11.13
C GLY A 67 -9.87 -16.11 9.77
N ILE A 68 -10.97 -16.88 9.78
CA ILE A 68 -11.72 -17.25 8.56
C ILE A 68 -12.22 -16.00 7.80
N PHE A 69 -12.68 -14.98 8.54
CA PHE A 69 -13.09 -13.72 7.93
C PHE A 69 -11.91 -13.02 7.26
N THR A 70 -10.80 -12.83 7.97
CA THR A 70 -9.61 -12.13 7.48
C THR A 70 -9.00 -12.86 6.29
N GLU A 71 -8.94 -14.20 6.30
CA GLU A 71 -8.46 -14.98 5.16
C GLU A 71 -9.28 -14.72 3.89
N ARG A 72 -10.61 -14.58 4.00
CA ARG A 72 -11.50 -14.39 2.85
C ARG A 72 -11.62 -12.95 2.38
N TYR A 73 -11.61 -12.01 3.30
CA TYR A 73 -12.01 -10.62 3.06
C TYR A 73 -10.95 -9.59 3.42
N GLY A 74 -9.78 -10.05 3.87
CA GLY A 74 -8.71 -9.19 4.35
C GLY A 74 -9.10 -8.41 5.60
N ASP A 75 -8.51 -7.24 5.73
CA ASP A 75 -8.60 -6.40 6.93
C ASP A 75 -9.82 -5.46 6.95
N ILE A 76 -10.81 -5.68 6.07
CA ILE A 76 -12.01 -4.80 5.97
C ILE A 76 -12.81 -4.71 7.28
N ALA A 77 -12.68 -5.69 8.19
CA ALA A 77 -13.34 -5.64 9.49
C ALA A 77 -12.87 -4.45 10.34
N HIS A 78 -11.61 -4.04 10.23
CA HIS A 78 -11.07 -2.90 10.97
C HIS A 78 -11.76 -1.58 10.59
N LEU A 79 -12.36 -1.49 9.40
CA LEU A 79 -13.08 -0.29 8.96
C LEU A 79 -14.29 0.03 9.86
N ILE A 80 -14.88 -0.95 10.55
CA ILE A 80 -16.05 -0.71 11.42
C ILE A 80 -15.71 0.09 12.67
N THR A 81 -14.44 0.14 13.05
CA THR A 81 -13.94 0.85 14.24
C THR A 81 -13.23 2.17 13.92
N ILE A 82 -12.94 2.43 12.64
CA ILE A 82 -12.27 3.67 12.23
C ILE A 82 -13.23 4.84 12.38
N ARG A 83 -12.81 5.82 13.17
CA ARG A 83 -13.51 7.09 13.30
C ARG A 83 -13.16 7.98 12.11
N VAL A 84 -14.18 8.47 11.43
CA VAL A 84 -14.04 9.39 10.31
C VAL A 84 -14.04 10.81 10.86
N ASP A 85 -13.02 11.60 10.51
CA ASP A 85 -13.05 13.04 10.71
C ASP A 85 -13.90 13.67 9.59
N GLU A 86 -15.17 13.95 9.90
CA GLU A 86 -16.10 14.55 8.94
C GLU A 86 -15.62 15.92 8.44
N GLN A 87 -14.95 16.69 9.30
CA GLN A 87 -14.43 18.03 8.98
C GLN A 87 -13.27 17.96 7.98
N LEU A 88 -12.39 16.96 8.15
CA LEU A 88 -11.31 16.68 7.20
C LEU A 88 -11.85 16.31 5.82
N ILE A 89 -12.79 15.36 5.75
CA ILE A 89 -13.37 14.95 4.46
C ILE A 89 -14.11 16.11 3.79
N GLN A 90 -14.85 16.94 4.56
CA GLN A 90 -15.48 18.16 4.06
C GLN A 90 -14.46 19.13 3.45
N ALA A 91 -13.36 19.40 4.16
CA ALA A 91 -12.28 20.25 3.69
C ALA A 91 -11.65 19.69 2.40
N MET A 92 -11.32 18.40 2.37
CA MET A 92 -10.69 17.74 1.23
C MET A 92 -11.50 17.86 -0.06
N VAL A 93 -12.84 17.75 0.01
CA VAL A 93 -13.66 17.85 -1.21
C VAL A 93 -13.43 19.17 -1.95
N ARG A 94 -13.10 20.27 -1.25
CA ARG A 94 -12.82 21.56 -1.86
C ARG A 94 -11.60 21.54 -2.79
N PHE A 95 -10.66 20.64 -2.52
CA PHE A 95 -9.40 20.48 -3.25
C PHE A 95 -9.46 19.34 -4.28
N TRP A 96 -10.59 18.66 -4.45
CA TRP A 96 -10.76 17.66 -5.50
C TRP A 96 -10.91 18.36 -6.86
N ASP A 97 -10.11 17.93 -7.84
CA ASP A 97 -10.22 18.35 -9.24
C ASP A 97 -10.89 17.23 -10.07
N PRO A 98 -12.17 17.41 -10.49
CA PRO A 98 -12.89 16.39 -11.25
C PRO A 98 -12.36 16.17 -12.67
N ALA A 99 -11.54 17.08 -13.22
CA ALA A 99 -10.97 16.93 -14.55
C ALA A 99 -9.74 16.02 -14.53
N TYR A 100 -8.90 16.17 -13.50
CA TYR A 100 -7.69 15.35 -13.32
C TYR A 100 -7.93 14.11 -12.43
N GLN A 101 -9.07 14.04 -11.73
CA GLN A 101 -9.44 12.95 -10.82
C GLN A 101 -8.41 12.76 -9.71
N CYS A 102 -7.91 13.88 -9.19
CA CYS A 102 -6.97 13.93 -8.08
C CYS A 102 -7.29 15.14 -7.18
N PHE A 103 -6.71 15.13 -5.99
CA PHE A 103 -6.62 16.32 -5.15
C PHE A 103 -5.45 17.19 -5.60
N THR A 104 -5.65 18.50 -5.52
CA THR A 104 -4.62 19.52 -5.74
C THR A 104 -4.50 20.33 -4.45
N PHE A 105 -3.52 19.96 -3.63
CA PHE A 105 -3.20 20.64 -2.37
C PHE A 105 -2.05 21.60 -2.63
N ASN A 106 -2.33 22.89 -2.74
CA ASN A 106 -1.32 23.90 -3.11
C ASN A 106 -0.58 23.50 -4.42
N GLN A 107 0.72 23.22 -4.32
CA GLN A 107 1.57 22.82 -5.44
C GLN A 107 1.70 21.31 -5.63
N GLU A 108 0.92 20.53 -4.87
CA GLU A 108 1.05 19.09 -4.76
C GLU A 108 -0.21 18.38 -5.25
N ASP A 109 -0.04 17.36 -6.11
CA ASP A 109 -1.13 16.52 -6.59
C ASP A 109 -1.08 15.14 -5.94
N MET A 110 -2.23 14.70 -5.42
CA MET A 110 -2.34 13.44 -4.70
C MET A 110 -3.69 12.79 -4.96
N THR A 111 -3.77 11.47 -4.94
CA THR A 111 -5.04 10.75 -5.02
C THR A 111 -4.91 9.37 -4.40
N PRO A 112 -5.95 8.79 -3.79
CA PRO A 112 -5.91 7.40 -3.39
C PRO A 112 -5.63 6.50 -4.60
N THR A 113 -4.74 5.53 -4.43
CA THR A 113 -4.34 4.62 -5.51
C THR A 113 -4.85 3.19 -5.28
N ILE A 114 -4.90 2.40 -6.36
CA ILE A 114 -5.26 0.97 -6.28
C ILE A 114 -4.26 0.24 -5.36
N GLU A 115 -2.99 0.58 -5.47
CA GLU A 115 -1.89 0.04 -4.70
C GLU A 115 -2.03 0.36 -3.20
N GLU A 116 -2.37 1.61 -2.86
CA GLU A 116 -2.62 2.04 -1.47
C GLU A 116 -3.79 1.31 -0.83
N TYR A 117 -4.93 1.27 -1.52
CA TYR A 117 -6.12 0.62 -1.00
C TYR A 117 -5.95 -0.91 -0.93
N ALA A 118 -5.25 -1.52 -1.89
CA ALA A 118 -4.92 -2.94 -1.84
C ALA A 118 -4.04 -3.28 -0.62
N ALA A 119 -3.02 -2.45 -0.36
CA ALA A 119 -2.13 -2.65 0.77
C ALA A 119 -2.82 -2.40 2.12
N LEU A 120 -3.77 -1.44 2.19
CA LEU A 120 -4.60 -1.21 3.38
C LEU A 120 -5.54 -2.39 3.67
N LEU A 121 -6.17 -2.94 2.64
CA LEU A 121 -7.21 -3.97 2.80
C LEU A 121 -6.65 -5.39 2.91
N ARG A 122 -5.43 -5.67 2.47
CA ARG A 122 -4.75 -6.99 2.56
C ARG A 122 -5.65 -8.17 2.15
N ILE A 123 -6.21 -8.07 0.94
CA ILE A 123 -7.08 -9.11 0.40
C ILE A 123 -6.22 -10.02 -0.47
N ASP A 124 -5.82 -11.17 0.06
CA ASP A 124 -4.87 -12.08 -0.61
C ASP A 124 -5.53 -12.93 -1.72
N ASN A 125 -6.86 -13.11 -1.66
CA ASN A 125 -7.63 -14.01 -2.54
C ASN A 125 -8.23 -13.31 -3.78
N VAL A 126 -7.54 -12.30 -4.35
CA VAL A 126 -8.01 -11.56 -5.54
C VAL A 126 -7.04 -11.62 -6.70
N GLN A 127 -7.56 -11.67 -7.91
CA GLN A 127 -6.75 -11.56 -9.12
C GLN A 127 -6.66 -10.09 -9.54
N PHE A 128 -5.44 -9.52 -9.56
CA PHE A 128 -5.23 -8.09 -9.80
C PHE A 128 -5.93 -7.56 -11.06
N GLY A 129 -5.87 -8.30 -12.18
CA GLY A 129 -6.50 -7.93 -13.45
C GLY A 129 -8.00 -8.22 -13.56
N LYS A 130 -8.61 -8.90 -12.57
CA LYS A 130 -10.03 -9.31 -12.61
C LYS A 130 -10.89 -8.27 -11.91
N ILE A 131 -11.38 -7.29 -12.67
CA ILE A 131 -12.25 -6.23 -12.17
C ILE A 131 -13.73 -6.62 -12.14
N TYR A 132 -14.52 -5.86 -11.39
CA TYR A 132 -15.97 -5.98 -11.42
C TYR A 132 -16.54 -5.48 -12.75
N VAL A 133 -17.35 -6.31 -13.39
CA VAL A 133 -18.15 -5.96 -14.57
C VAL A 133 -19.61 -6.26 -14.28
N LYS A 134 -20.47 -5.24 -14.38
CA LYS A 134 -21.90 -5.37 -14.15
C LYS A 134 -22.53 -6.36 -15.15
N GLU A 135 -23.25 -7.36 -14.63
CA GLU A 135 -23.93 -8.33 -15.49
C GLU A 135 -25.14 -7.72 -16.22
N PRO A 136 -25.38 -8.12 -17.47
CA PRO A 136 -26.58 -7.72 -18.21
C PRO A 136 -27.86 -8.39 -17.68
N LYS A 137 -27.78 -9.57 -17.06
CA LYS A 137 -28.93 -10.33 -16.54
C LYS A 137 -28.62 -11.02 -15.21
N PRO A 138 -28.42 -10.25 -14.12
CA PRO A 138 -28.13 -10.86 -12.82
C PRO A 138 -29.36 -11.57 -12.26
N LEU A 139 -29.16 -12.49 -11.31
CA LEU A 139 -30.26 -13.13 -10.57
C LEU A 139 -31.22 -12.09 -9.97
N THR A 140 -32.50 -12.44 -9.79
CA THR A 140 -33.43 -11.53 -9.13
C THR A 140 -32.98 -11.27 -7.69
N PHE A 141 -33.19 -10.05 -7.18
CA PHE A 141 -32.71 -9.66 -5.84
C PHE A 141 -33.16 -10.64 -4.74
N ARG A 142 -34.42 -11.08 -4.82
CA ARG A 142 -34.99 -12.11 -3.96
C ARG A 142 -34.18 -13.41 -3.97
N LYS A 143 -33.86 -13.95 -5.15
CA LYS A 143 -33.07 -15.19 -5.28
C LYS A 143 -31.68 -15.05 -4.69
N LYS A 144 -31.06 -13.87 -4.81
CA LYS A 144 -29.74 -13.59 -4.19
C LYS A 144 -29.82 -13.65 -2.68
N ILE A 145 -30.83 -13.01 -2.08
CA ILE A 145 -31.06 -13.03 -0.64
C ILE A 145 -31.27 -14.46 -0.16
N VAL A 146 -32.22 -15.19 -0.77
CA VAL A 146 -32.51 -16.60 -0.42
C VAL A 146 -31.25 -17.46 -0.46
N ARG A 147 -30.42 -17.31 -1.51
CA ARG A 147 -29.17 -18.08 -1.64
C ARG A 147 -28.12 -17.73 -0.58
N LEU A 148 -28.09 -16.48 -0.12
CA LEU A 148 -27.10 -16.02 0.87
C LEU A 148 -27.53 -16.28 2.31
N THR A 149 -28.83 -16.26 2.60
CA THR A 149 -29.37 -16.38 3.96
C THR A 149 -30.01 -17.74 4.28
N ASP A 150 -30.25 -18.59 3.28
CA ASP A 150 -31.07 -19.82 3.36
C ASP A 150 -32.52 -19.60 3.82
N MET A 151 -33.01 -18.36 3.74
CA MET A 151 -34.39 -18.03 4.10
C MET A 151 -35.35 -18.31 2.95
N THR A 152 -36.65 -18.38 3.25
CA THR A 152 -37.69 -18.61 2.22
C THR A 152 -37.85 -17.41 1.28
N ASP A 153 -38.33 -17.66 0.06
CA ASP A 153 -38.69 -16.59 -0.89
C ASP A 153 -39.67 -15.58 -0.27
N ALA A 154 -40.66 -16.06 0.50
CA ALA A 154 -41.65 -15.23 1.17
C ALA A 154 -41.03 -14.32 2.25
N TRP A 155 -40.04 -14.83 3.00
CA TRP A 155 -39.29 -14.00 3.93
C TRP A 155 -38.48 -12.94 3.18
N ALA A 156 -37.77 -13.32 2.11
CA ALA A 156 -36.95 -12.40 1.34
C ALA A 156 -37.79 -11.26 0.72
N GLU A 157 -38.95 -11.56 0.13
CA GLU A 157 -39.87 -10.56 -0.41
C GLU A 157 -40.33 -9.57 0.67
N LYS A 158 -40.63 -10.07 1.88
CA LYS A 158 -41.03 -9.23 3.02
C LYS A 158 -39.93 -8.28 3.51
N GLN A 159 -38.66 -8.69 3.40
CA GLN A 159 -37.53 -7.87 3.86
C GLN A 159 -37.07 -6.83 2.83
N ILE A 160 -37.33 -7.07 1.54
CA ILE A 160 -37.00 -6.11 0.48
C ILE A 160 -37.85 -4.86 0.65
N LYS A 161 -37.20 -3.70 0.72
CA LYS A 161 -37.85 -2.39 0.84
C LYS A 161 -37.35 -1.45 -0.25
N LYS A 162 -38.20 -0.49 -0.62
CA LYS A 162 -37.82 0.65 -1.46
C LYS A 162 -37.59 1.86 -0.55
N LYS A 163 -36.36 2.38 -0.51
CA LYS A 163 -35.98 3.57 0.28
C LYS A 163 -35.22 4.53 -0.63
N ASN A 164 -35.67 5.79 -0.71
CA ASN A 164 -35.12 6.80 -1.62
C ASN A 164 -35.02 6.26 -3.06
N GLU A 165 -36.12 5.69 -3.55
CA GLU A 165 -36.23 5.06 -4.88
C GLU A 165 -35.34 3.83 -5.12
N THR A 166 -34.52 3.45 -4.15
CA THR A 166 -33.56 2.36 -4.23
C THR A 166 -34.10 1.10 -3.57
N VAL A 167 -34.00 -0.04 -4.27
CA VAL A 167 -34.40 -1.35 -3.75
C VAL A 167 -33.26 -1.90 -2.88
N CYS A 168 -33.56 -2.19 -1.62
CA CYS A 168 -32.56 -2.55 -0.61
C CYS A 168 -33.14 -3.45 0.48
N ILE A 169 -32.28 -3.98 1.33
CA ILE A 169 -32.65 -4.72 2.55
C ILE A 169 -32.09 -4.02 3.78
N PRO A 170 -32.87 -3.81 4.85
CA PRO A 170 -32.35 -3.25 6.10
C PRO A 170 -31.30 -4.17 6.73
N TRP A 171 -30.22 -3.60 7.28
CA TRP A 171 -29.22 -4.37 8.04
C TRP A 171 -29.85 -5.13 9.21
N SER A 172 -30.79 -4.50 9.91
CA SER A 172 -31.51 -5.12 11.02
C SER A 172 -32.21 -6.43 10.63
N SER A 173 -32.63 -6.59 9.38
CA SER A 173 -33.24 -7.83 8.88
C SER A 173 -32.23 -8.96 8.69
N LEU A 174 -30.97 -8.65 8.37
CA LEU A 174 -29.90 -9.63 8.15
C LEU A 174 -29.12 -9.96 9.44
N ARG A 175 -29.15 -9.06 10.42
CA ARG A 175 -28.40 -9.17 11.67
C ARG A 175 -28.64 -10.50 12.38
N GLU A 176 -29.91 -10.91 12.53
CA GLU A 176 -30.24 -12.17 13.22
C GLU A 176 -29.64 -13.37 12.48
N SER A 177 -29.68 -13.37 11.14
CA SER A 177 -29.02 -14.40 10.34
C SER A 177 -27.49 -14.43 10.56
N VAL A 178 -26.83 -13.29 10.77
CA VAL A 178 -25.38 -13.29 11.09
C VAL A 178 -25.11 -13.89 12.47
N LEU A 179 -25.99 -13.65 13.43
CA LEU A 179 -25.80 -14.11 14.81
C LEU A 179 -26.10 -15.60 14.98
N SER A 180 -27.20 -16.10 14.39
CA SER A 180 -27.76 -17.41 14.70
C SER A 180 -27.58 -18.49 13.63
N HIS A 181 -27.02 -18.17 12.46
CA HIS A 181 -26.94 -19.14 11.37
C HIS A 181 -25.98 -20.30 11.71
N PRO A 182 -26.37 -21.58 11.52
CA PRO A 182 -25.55 -22.72 11.95
C PRO A 182 -24.22 -22.84 11.18
N ASP A 183 -24.21 -22.45 9.90
CA ASP A 183 -23.00 -22.40 9.06
C ASP A 183 -22.18 -21.12 9.32
N ILE A 184 -20.96 -21.30 9.87
CA ILE A 184 -19.98 -20.24 10.15
C ILE A 184 -19.62 -19.46 8.88
N LEU A 185 -19.46 -20.12 7.72
CA LEU A 185 -19.11 -19.46 6.48
C LEU A 185 -20.23 -18.52 6.01
N LYS A 186 -21.50 -18.88 6.22
CA LYS A 186 -22.62 -18.00 5.90
C LYS A 186 -22.68 -16.79 6.83
N ARG A 187 -22.41 -16.96 8.13
CA ARG A 187 -22.28 -15.84 9.07
C ARG A 187 -21.19 -14.86 8.62
N VAL A 188 -20.00 -15.38 8.32
CA VAL A 188 -18.85 -14.61 7.83
C VAL A 188 -19.18 -13.86 6.53
N ASN A 189 -19.81 -14.55 5.56
CA ASN A 189 -20.23 -13.95 4.29
C ASN A 189 -21.27 -12.83 4.48
N LEU A 190 -22.29 -13.05 5.31
CA LEU A 190 -23.35 -12.06 5.55
C LEU A 190 -22.81 -10.83 6.31
N PHE A 191 -21.87 -11.03 7.23
CA PHE A 191 -21.18 -9.94 7.91
C PHE A 191 -20.30 -9.13 6.96
N ALA A 192 -19.55 -9.79 6.07
CA ALA A 192 -18.76 -9.11 5.04
C ALA A 192 -19.64 -8.29 4.10
N LEU A 193 -20.78 -8.86 3.66
CA LEU A 193 -21.77 -8.15 2.86
C LEU A 193 -22.28 -6.89 3.58
N ALA A 194 -22.46 -6.95 4.90
CA ALA A 194 -22.85 -5.80 5.70
C ALA A 194 -21.77 -4.71 5.72
N ILE A 195 -20.49 -5.07 5.87
CA ILE A 195 -19.37 -4.12 5.79
C ILE A 195 -19.33 -3.49 4.38
N TYR A 196 -19.46 -4.29 3.33
CA TYR A 196 -19.51 -3.77 1.96
C TYR A 196 -20.69 -2.80 1.75
N GLY A 197 -21.88 -3.11 2.26
CA GLY A 197 -23.07 -2.28 2.06
C GLY A 197 -23.19 -1.05 2.97
N LEU A 198 -22.63 -1.11 4.18
CA LEU A 198 -22.81 -0.08 5.21
C LEU A 198 -21.58 0.80 5.42
N VAL A 199 -20.40 0.34 5.01
CA VAL A 199 -19.13 1.05 5.23
C VAL A 199 -18.44 1.38 3.91
N ILE A 200 -18.33 0.41 3.01
CA ILE A 200 -17.58 0.58 1.76
C ILE A 200 -18.42 1.26 0.67
N PHE A 201 -19.68 0.86 0.53
CA PHE A 201 -20.65 1.40 -0.44
C PHE A 201 -21.92 1.94 0.24
N PRO A 202 -21.82 2.92 1.17
CA PRO A 202 -22.92 3.34 2.04
C PRO A 202 -23.95 4.22 1.33
N ARG A 203 -24.59 3.76 0.25
CA ARG A 203 -25.53 4.54 -0.57
C ARG A 203 -26.88 4.81 0.09
N VAL A 204 -27.36 3.88 0.93
CA VAL A 204 -28.61 4.06 1.68
C VAL A 204 -28.36 3.74 3.15
N LEU A 205 -28.44 4.75 4.03
CA LEU A 205 -28.15 4.56 5.45
C LEU A 205 -29.06 3.49 6.08
N GLY A 206 -28.44 2.54 6.77
CA GLY A 206 -29.00 1.38 7.47
C GLY A 206 -29.40 0.22 6.55
N HIS A 207 -29.14 0.32 5.24
CA HIS A 207 -29.65 -0.61 4.24
C HIS A 207 -28.57 -1.03 3.25
N ILE A 208 -28.69 -2.24 2.71
CA ILE A 208 -27.79 -2.80 1.69
C ILE A 208 -28.54 -2.86 0.37
N GLU A 209 -28.02 -2.17 -0.64
CA GLU A 209 -28.63 -2.09 -1.98
C GLU A 209 -28.35 -3.36 -2.80
N VAL A 210 -29.24 -3.69 -3.74
CA VAL A 210 -29.08 -4.80 -4.69
C VAL A 210 -27.75 -4.77 -5.45
N ALA A 211 -27.24 -3.60 -5.84
CA ALA A 211 -25.96 -3.49 -6.55
C ALA A 211 -24.77 -4.01 -5.72
N VAL A 212 -24.84 -3.89 -4.39
CA VAL A 212 -23.82 -4.44 -3.48
C VAL A 212 -23.91 -5.96 -3.44
N PHE A 213 -25.11 -6.54 -3.51
CA PHE A 213 -25.27 -8.00 -3.63
C PHE A 213 -24.68 -8.51 -4.95
N ASP A 214 -24.96 -7.82 -6.06
CA ASP A 214 -24.43 -8.18 -7.39
C ASP A 214 -22.91 -8.22 -7.38
N PHE A 215 -22.29 -7.20 -6.77
CA PHE A 215 -20.86 -7.12 -6.58
C PHE A 215 -20.32 -8.21 -5.63
N PHE A 216 -20.99 -8.45 -4.51
CA PHE A 216 -20.55 -9.42 -3.51
C PHE A 216 -20.52 -10.86 -4.07
N GLU A 217 -21.44 -11.21 -4.97
CA GLU A 217 -21.40 -12.49 -5.68
C GLU A 217 -20.15 -12.63 -6.56
N ARG A 218 -19.66 -11.53 -7.12
CA ARG A 218 -18.43 -11.49 -7.91
C ARG A 218 -17.17 -11.57 -7.08
N LEU A 219 -17.17 -11.01 -5.86
CA LEU A 219 -16.05 -11.16 -4.93
C LEU A 219 -15.75 -12.63 -4.64
N LYS A 220 -16.80 -13.45 -4.48
CA LYS A 220 -16.65 -14.90 -4.28
C LYS A 220 -16.03 -15.63 -5.49
N GLN A 221 -15.91 -14.97 -6.63
CA GLN A 221 -15.30 -15.47 -7.87
C GLN A 221 -13.90 -14.89 -8.11
N GLY A 222 -13.29 -14.25 -7.09
CA GLY A 222 -11.93 -13.72 -7.14
C GLY A 222 -11.80 -12.32 -7.75
N VAL A 223 -12.91 -11.58 -7.91
CA VAL A 223 -12.86 -10.17 -8.36
C VAL A 223 -12.17 -9.31 -7.32
N ASN A 224 -11.24 -8.46 -7.76
CA ASN A 224 -10.60 -7.47 -6.92
C ASN A 224 -11.58 -6.33 -6.59
N PRO A 225 -11.92 -6.10 -5.30
CA PRO A 225 -12.84 -5.03 -4.92
C PRO A 225 -12.24 -3.63 -5.07
N VAL A 226 -10.91 -3.49 -4.97
CA VAL A 226 -10.23 -2.21 -4.82
C VAL A 226 -10.54 -1.23 -5.97
N PRO A 227 -10.46 -1.62 -7.25
CA PRO A 227 -10.85 -0.74 -8.36
C PRO A 227 -12.26 -0.17 -8.20
N THR A 228 -13.24 -0.99 -7.80
CA THR A 228 -14.64 -0.57 -7.60
C THR A 228 -14.79 0.38 -6.41
N ILE A 229 -14.07 0.14 -5.31
CA ILE A 229 -14.04 1.05 -4.15
C ILE A 229 -13.49 2.41 -4.57
N LEU A 230 -12.43 2.42 -5.38
CA LEU A 230 -11.80 3.64 -5.86
C LEU A 230 -12.73 4.43 -6.79
N VAL A 231 -13.46 3.75 -7.69
CA VAL A 231 -14.47 4.39 -8.54
C VAL A 231 -15.51 5.14 -7.72
N GLU A 232 -16.11 4.49 -6.72
CA GLU A 232 -17.17 5.14 -5.96
C GLU A 232 -16.63 6.25 -5.05
N THR A 233 -15.36 6.17 -4.64
CA THR A 233 -14.66 7.29 -3.99
C THR A 233 -14.55 8.48 -4.93
N PHE A 234 -13.97 8.30 -6.12
CA PHE A 234 -13.71 9.38 -7.07
C PHE A 234 -15.01 9.99 -7.61
N ARG A 235 -15.99 9.16 -7.98
CA ARG A 235 -17.28 9.65 -8.48
C ARG A 235 -18.04 10.41 -7.40
N SER A 236 -17.95 9.96 -6.15
CA SER A 236 -18.56 10.68 -5.04
C SER A 236 -17.89 12.04 -4.81
N LEU A 237 -16.56 12.13 -4.86
CA LEU A 237 -15.82 13.39 -4.76
C LEU A 237 -16.17 14.33 -5.93
N SER A 238 -16.15 13.82 -7.16
CA SER A 238 -16.52 14.58 -8.37
C SER A 238 -17.95 15.12 -8.30
N THR A 239 -18.90 14.31 -7.84
CA THR A 239 -20.29 14.74 -7.67
C THR A 239 -20.41 15.83 -6.61
N CYS A 240 -19.82 15.61 -5.43
CA CYS A 240 -19.86 16.58 -4.34
C CYS A 240 -19.21 17.91 -4.74
N ARG A 241 -18.06 17.87 -5.43
CA ARG A 241 -17.34 19.05 -5.91
C ARG A 241 -18.14 19.82 -6.96
N ARG A 242 -18.65 19.15 -8.01
CA ARG A 242 -19.37 19.83 -9.10
C ARG A 242 -20.69 20.45 -8.64
N VAL A 243 -21.40 19.78 -7.73
CA VAL A 243 -22.72 20.23 -7.26
C VAL A 243 -22.60 21.22 -6.09
N GLY A 244 -21.49 21.20 -5.35
CA GLY A 244 -21.29 22.03 -4.14
C GLY A 244 -22.08 21.55 -2.92
N LYS A 245 -22.87 20.49 -3.07
CA LYS A 245 -23.71 19.88 -2.02
C LYS A 245 -23.94 18.41 -2.34
N GLY A 246 -24.44 17.66 -1.36
CA GLY A 246 -24.74 16.25 -1.51
C GLY A 246 -24.12 15.43 -0.39
N ARG A 247 -24.23 14.10 -0.49
CA ARG A 247 -23.64 13.18 0.48
C ARG A 247 -22.49 12.41 -0.15
N PHE A 248 -21.39 12.30 0.57
CA PHE A 248 -20.31 11.41 0.19
C PHE A 248 -20.77 9.94 0.33
N ILE A 249 -20.69 9.16 -0.76
CA ILE A 249 -21.16 7.77 -0.85
C ILE A 249 -20.04 6.75 -1.08
N GLY A 250 -18.78 7.18 -1.08
CA GLY A 250 -17.63 6.28 -1.05
C GLY A 250 -17.29 5.78 0.36
N CYS A 251 -16.20 5.03 0.49
CA CYS A 251 -15.71 4.56 1.79
C CYS A 251 -14.94 5.68 2.51
N ALA A 252 -15.60 6.38 3.44
CA ALA A 252 -15.02 7.52 4.13
C ALA A 252 -13.87 7.11 5.06
N GLN A 253 -13.95 5.91 5.63
CA GLN A 253 -12.92 5.33 6.50
C GLN A 253 -11.61 5.14 5.75
N LEU A 254 -11.64 4.59 4.53
CA LEU A 254 -10.44 4.42 3.71
C LEU A 254 -9.86 5.76 3.27
N LEU A 255 -10.70 6.69 2.83
CA LEU A 255 -10.24 8.02 2.42
C LEU A 255 -9.59 8.78 3.59
N ASN A 256 -10.17 8.64 4.80
CA ASN A 256 -9.65 9.23 6.03
C ASN A 256 -8.29 8.63 6.44
N VAL A 257 -8.16 7.30 6.42
CA VAL A 257 -6.86 6.66 6.71
C VAL A 257 -5.81 7.06 5.67
N TRP A 258 -6.18 7.06 4.39
CA TRP A 258 -5.28 7.41 3.30
C TRP A 258 -4.69 8.81 3.50
N ILE A 259 -5.53 9.84 3.63
CA ILE A 259 -5.05 11.22 3.70
C ILE A 259 -4.19 11.47 4.94
N LEU A 260 -4.63 10.93 6.08
CA LEU A 260 -3.93 11.09 7.33
C LEU A 260 -2.59 10.35 7.31
N SER A 261 -2.46 9.27 6.56
CA SER A 261 -1.19 8.57 6.41
C SER A 261 -0.13 9.31 5.60
N HIS A 262 -0.55 10.21 4.71
CA HIS A 262 0.35 11.07 3.95
C HIS A 262 0.70 12.36 4.69
N PHE A 263 -0.19 12.87 5.53
CA PHE A 263 0.07 14.07 6.34
C PHE A 263 0.63 13.78 7.72
N TRP A 264 0.79 12.49 8.00
CA TRP A 264 1.54 12.00 9.13
C TRP A 264 3.04 12.24 8.92
N LYS A 265 3.52 13.39 9.38
CA LYS A 265 4.87 13.54 9.89
C LYS A 265 4.84 13.31 11.40
N VAL A 266 5.99 13.00 12.01
CA VAL A 266 6.24 12.72 13.45
C VAL A 266 6.35 11.24 13.85
N GLU A 267 7.46 10.95 14.54
CA GLU A 267 7.84 9.75 15.27
C GLU A 267 7.12 8.42 14.94
N ARG A 268 7.88 7.58 14.22
CA ARG A 268 8.08 6.17 14.56
C ARG A 268 6.83 5.31 14.80
N THR A 269 5.86 5.32 13.89
CA THR A 269 5.34 4.02 13.41
C THR A 269 6.16 3.62 12.20
N PRO A 270 7.10 2.69 12.36
CA PRO A 270 8.10 2.36 11.36
C PRO A 270 7.44 1.92 10.06
N PHE A 271 8.03 2.36 8.96
CA PHE A 271 7.97 1.67 7.69
C PHE A 271 8.15 0.17 7.95
N HIS A 272 7.20 -0.67 7.52
CA HIS A 272 7.22 -2.12 7.80
C HIS A 272 7.69 -2.90 6.55
N MET A 273 8.92 -2.62 6.11
CA MET A 273 9.53 -3.23 4.93
C MET A 273 9.71 -4.74 5.07
N PHE A 274 9.96 -5.22 6.28
CA PHE A 274 10.35 -6.61 6.55
C PHE A 274 9.19 -7.47 7.06
N SER A 275 8.13 -6.84 7.60
CA SER A 275 6.99 -7.58 8.15
C SER A 275 5.98 -7.93 7.05
N LYS A 276 5.77 -9.24 6.81
CA LYS A 276 4.64 -9.75 5.99
C LYS A 276 3.31 -9.74 6.75
N THR A 277 3.36 -9.56 8.08
CA THR A 277 2.20 -9.62 8.98
C THR A 277 1.69 -8.24 9.40
N PHE A 278 2.28 -7.15 8.89
CA PHE A 278 1.84 -5.80 9.24
C PHE A 278 0.42 -5.54 8.72
N ALA A 279 -0.49 -5.17 9.61
CA ALA A 279 -1.86 -4.79 9.30
C ALA A 279 -2.00 -3.25 9.40
N PRO A 280 -1.99 -2.49 8.28
CA PRO A 280 -1.93 -1.04 8.32
C PRO A 280 -3.14 -0.40 9.03
N LEU A 281 -4.34 -0.97 8.84
CA LEU A 281 -5.55 -0.50 9.50
C LEU A 281 -5.51 -0.75 11.02
N GLU A 282 -4.93 -1.86 11.48
CA GLU A 282 -4.75 -2.13 12.90
C GLU A 282 -3.75 -1.14 13.53
N ALA A 283 -2.65 -0.85 12.83
CA ALA A 283 -1.66 0.13 13.28
C ALA A 283 -2.26 1.54 13.36
N TYR A 284 -3.09 1.92 12.38
CA TYR A 284 -3.84 3.18 12.42
C TYR A 284 -4.74 3.29 13.66
N LEU A 285 -5.41 2.19 14.05
CA LEU A 285 -6.33 2.16 15.21
C LEU A 285 -5.63 2.24 16.57
N LYS A 286 -4.37 1.78 16.67
CA LYS A 286 -3.57 1.85 17.92
C LYS A 286 -3.08 3.26 18.23
N LYS A 287 -3.30 4.20 17.32
CA LYS A 287 -2.73 5.53 17.35
C LYS A 287 -3.72 6.57 17.85
N GLU A 288 -3.19 7.57 18.55
CA GLU A 288 -3.95 8.75 18.90
C GLU A 288 -3.89 9.77 17.76
N TRP A 289 -5.08 10.14 17.28
CA TRP A 289 -5.27 11.15 16.26
C TRP A 289 -5.81 12.42 16.92
N PRO A 290 -5.37 13.63 16.48
CA PRO A 290 -5.98 14.87 16.92
C PRO A 290 -7.49 14.83 16.77
N LYS A 291 -8.18 15.36 17.78
CA LYS A 291 -9.64 15.38 17.83
C LYS A 291 -10.10 16.82 17.67
N GLU A 292 -11.31 16.99 17.15
CA GLU A 292 -12.02 18.27 17.16
C GLU A 292 -11.34 19.38 16.33
N ILE A 293 -10.61 19.01 15.27
CA ILE A 293 -10.11 19.97 14.28
C ILE A 293 -11.28 20.46 13.42
N THR A 294 -11.39 21.78 13.23
CA THR A 294 -12.46 22.39 12.42
C THR A 294 -12.18 22.30 10.92
N GLU A 295 -13.22 22.32 10.09
CA GLU A 295 -13.08 22.33 8.62
C GLU A 295 -12.15 23.47 8.16
N GLN A 296 -12.28 24.67 8.72
CA GLN A 296 -11.46 25.83 8.31
C GLN A 296 -9.98 25.66 8.65
N HIS A 297 -9.67 25.01 9.78
CA HIS A 297 -8.29 24.68 10.11
C HIS A 297 -7.72 23.68 9.08
N TRP A 298 -8.47 22.62 8.76
CA TRP A 298 -8.06 21.68 7.71
C TRP A 298 -7.89 22.35 6.35
N VAL A 299 -8.82 23.23 5.94
CA VAL A 299 -8.69 23.99 4.69
C VAL A 299 -7.41 24.81 4.68
N SER A 300 -7.07 25.50 5.78
CA SER A 300 -5.83 26.27 5.88
C SER A 300 -4.59 25.37 5.77
N VAL A 301 -4.58 24.20 6.42
CA VAL A 301 -3.48 23.22 6.32
C VAL A 301 -3.33 22.72 4.88
N LEU A 302 -4.41 22.26 4.25
CA LEU A 302 -4.40 21.70 2.90
C LEU A 302 -4.05 22.75 1.82
N GLN A 303 -4.44 24.00 2.03
CA GLN A 303 -4.15 25.10 1.11
C GLN A 303 -2.69 25.53 1.15
N ASN A 304 -1.98 25.32 2.28
CA ASN A 304 -0.59 25.72 2.46
C ASN A 304 0.38 24.54 2.48
N LEU A 305 -0.09 23.35 2.10
CA LEU A 305 0.69 22.12 2.13
C LEU A 305 1.89 22.21 1.16
N ARG A 306 3.08 21.78 1.60
CA ARG A 306 4.30 21.76 0.78
C ARG A 306 4.80 20.32 0.60
N ALA A 307 5.62 20.07 -0.42
CA ALA A 307 6.28 18.78 -0.70
C ALA A 307 6.92 18.13 0.54
N GLU A 308 7.91 18.80 1.13
CA GLU A 308 7.71 19.34 2.46
C GLU A 308 7.06 18.39 3.46
N ASP A 309 5.81 18.74 3.74
CA ASP A 309 4.87 18.27 4.73
C ASP A 309 4.23 16.90 4.40
N ILE A 310 4.56 16.32 3.25
CA ILE A 310 3.94 15.09 2.74
C ILE A 310 4.90 13.91 2.89
N THR A 311 4.43 12.89 3.61
CA THR A 311 4.97 11.54 3.52
C THR A 311 4.50 10.93 2.21
N TRP A 312 5.28 11.14 1.14
CA TRP A 312 4.90 10.76 -0.22
C TRP A 312 4.56 9.28 -0.33
N ARG A 313 5.46 8.41 0.12
CA ARG A 313 5.22 6.97 0.09
C ARG A 313 4.59 6.52 1.40
N ALA A 314 3.37 6.01 1.34
CA ALA A 314 2.72 5.43 2.51
C ALA A 314 3.57 4.29 3.09
N PRO A 315 3.75 4.20 4.43
CA PRO A 315 4.73 3.31 5.06
C PRO A 315 4.55 1.80 4.82
N TRP A 316 3.40 1.38 4.31
CA TRP A 316 3.03 -0.01 4.06
C TRP A 316 3.16 -0.44 2.59
N ILE A 317 3.59 0.46 1.71
CA ILE A 317 3.61 0.22 0.26
C ILE A 317 4.98 -0.23 -0.23
N ARG A 318 5.01 -1.35 -0.96
CA ARG A 318 6.20 -1.93 -1.62
C ARG A 318 5.94 -2.22 -3.11
N PRO A 319 5.70 -1.21 -3.95
CA PRO A 319 5.47 -1.45 -5.36
C PRO A 319 6.81 -1.44 -6.09
N SER A 320 7.04 -2.45 -6.90
CA SER A 320 8.12 -2.46 -7.90
C SER A 320 7.63 -1.98 -9.26
N VAL A 321 6.31 -1.95 -9.46
CA VAL A 321 5.63 -1.57 -10.70
C VAL A 321 4.39 -0.73 -10.41
N LEU A 322 4.02 0.13 -11.36
CA LEU A 322 2.83 0.97 -11.32
C LEU A 322 1.93 0.66 -12.50
N LEU A 323 0.68 0.27 -12.25
CA LEU A 323 -0.33 0.17 -13.30
C LEU A 323 -0.59 1.58 -13.83
N TYR A 324 -0.47 1.84 -15.13
CA TYR A 324 -0.73 3.18 -15.67
C TYR A 324 -1.70 3.24 -16.85
N LYS A 325 -1.95 2.12 -17.52
CA LYS A 325 -2.75 2.10 -18.74
C LYS A 325 -3.39 0.73 -18.98
N CYS A 326 -4.58 0.73 -19.59
CA CYS A 326 -5.23 -0.50 -20.08
C CYS A 326 -5.65 -0.35 -21.55
N GLY A 327 -5.33 -1.36 -22.37
CA GLY A 327 -5.65 -1.42 -23.80
C GLY A 327 -5.24 -0.15 -24.53
N SER A 328 -6.18 0.44 -25.27
CA SER A 328 -5.94 1.65 -26.07
C SER A 328 -6.18 2.97 -25.31
N GLN A 329 -6.56 2.93 -24.02
CA GLN A 329 -6.75 4.15 -23.22
C GLN A 329 -5.41 4.65 -22.71
N ASP A 330 -5.19 5.97 -22.57
CA ASP A 330 -3.92 6.50 -22.03
C ASP A 330 -3.91 6.56 -20.49
N TRP A 331 -4.95 6.02 -19.87
CA TRP A 331 -5.17 5.90 -18.44
C TRP A 331 -5.84 4.55 -18.14
N VAL A 332 -6.13 4.29 -16.87
CA VAL A 332 -6.80 3.07 -16.43
C VAL A 332 -8.31 3.34 -16.32
N PRO A 333 -9.18 2.77 -17.18
CA PRO A 333 -10.62 2.95 -17.06
C PRO A 333 -11.18 2.03 -15.96
N LEU A 334 -11.88 2.55 -14.96
CA LEU A 334 -12.39 1.78 -13.82
C LEU A 334 -13.92 1.64 -13.85
N LEU A 335 -14.43 0.52 -13.30
CA LEU A 335 -15.86 0.24 -13.15
C LEU A 335 -16.28 0.14 -11.68
N GLY A 336 -17.32 0.90 -11.35
CA GLY A 336 -18.00 0.93 -10.06
C GLY A 336 -19.33 0.16 -10.06
N LEU A 337 -20.10 0.32 -9.01
CA LEU A 337 -21.47 -0.20 -8.88
C LEU A 337 -22.47 0.65 -9.67
N TRP A 338 -22.23 1.96 -9.76
CA TRP A 338 -23.18 2.92 -10.32
C TRP A 338 -22.65 3.72 -11.51
N GLY A 339 -21.45 3.40 -12.00
CA GLY A 339 -20.81 4.10 -13.10
C GLY A 339 -19.38 3.67 -13.34
N GLY A 340 -18.66 4.40 -14.18
CA GLY A 340 -17.23 4.25 -14.41
C GLY A 340 -16.53 5.60 -14.43
N ILE A 341 -15.21 5.58 -14.24
CA ILE A 341 -14.36 6.77 -14.21
C ILE A 341 -12.93 6.40 -14.64
N GLY A 342 -12.19 7.35 -15.18
CA GLY A 342 -10.75 7.20 -15.40
C GLY A 342 -9.98 7.13 -14.09
N TYR A 343 -8.74 6.65 -14.17
CA TYR A 343 -7.74 6.69 -13.13
C TYR A 343 -6.39 6.90 -13.81
N ALA A 344 -5.76 8.03 -13.54
CA ALA A 344 -4.50 8.44 -14.15
C ALA A 344 -3.37 8.48 -13.11
N PRO A 345 -2.81 7.33 -12.73
CA PRO A 345 -1.79 7.23 -11.67
C PRO A 345 -0.46 7.92 -12.01
N LEU A 346 -0.19 8.17 -13.30
CA LEU A 346 0.99 8.95 -13.69
C LEU A 346 0.96 10.40 -13.15
N LEU A 347 -0.21 10.90 -12.70
CA LEU A 347 -0.32 12.21 -12.03
C LEU A 347 0.32 12.23 -10.64
N VAL A 348 0.50 11.07 -10.00
CA VAL A 348 0.85 10.96 -8.57
C VAL A 348 2.02 10.00 -8.32
N GLN A 349 2.99 9.96 -9.23
CA GLN A 349 4.14 9.04 -9.15
C GLN A 349 4.99 9.23 -7.90
N ARG A 350 4.97 10.43 -7.32
CA ARG A 350 5.65 10.74 -6.06
C ARG A 350 5.13 9.88 -4.91
N GLN A 351 3.84 9.52 -4.92
CA GLN A 351 3.25 8.60 -3.93
C GLN A 351 3.94 7.21 -3.91
N PHE A 352 4.74 6.91 -4.93
CA PHE A 352 5.50 5.68 -5.10
C PHE A 352 7.02 5.87 -5.00
N SER A 353 7.49 7.02 -4.49
CA SER A 353 8.91 7.43 -4.50
C SER A 353 9.53 7.44 -5.90
N SER A 354 8.72 7.70 -6.93
CA SER A 354 9.19 7.83 -8.31
C SER A 354 9.21 9.30 -8.73
N ARG A 355 10.18 9.64 -9.60
CA ARG A 355 10.32 10.99 -10.15
C ARG A 355 9.08 11.35 -10.96
N GLN A 356 8.48 12.50 -10.65
CA GLN A 356 7.29 12.99 -11.34
C GLN A 356 7.65 13.57 -12.71
N PHE A 357 6.99 13.08 -13.75
CA PHE A 357 7.06 13.61 -15.11
C PHE A 357 5.66 13.95 -15.64
N ILE A 358 5.59 14.58 -16.81
CA ILE A 358 4.33 14.99 -17.46
C ILE A 358 3.44 13.77 -17.73
N PRO A 359 2.25 13.68 -17.10
CA PRO A 359 1.31 12.59 -17.34
C PRO A 359 0.50 12.81 -18.62
N ALA A 360 0.01 11.73 -19.22
CA ALA A 360 -1.00 11.79 -20.28
C ALA A 360 -2.40 11.98 -19.67
N THR A 361 -3.01 13.15 -19.90
CA THR A 361 -4.30 13.55 -19.30
C THR A 361 -5.37 13.89 -20.33
N GLY A 362 -5.00 14.07 -21.61
CA GLY A 362 -5.94 14.41 -22.68
C GLY A 362 -7.08 13.40 -22.81
N GLY A 363 -8.33 13.85 -22.58
CA GLY A 363 -9.52 13.00 -22.62
C GLY A 363 -10.01 12.46 -21.25
N LEU A 364 -9.26 12.71 -20.17
CA LEU A 364 -9.58 12.15 -18.85
C LEU A 364 -10.89 12.69 -18.28
N VAL A 365 -11.18 13.99 -18.41
CA VAL A 365 -12.43 14.59 -17.91
C VAL A 365 -13.70 13.98 -18.52
N GLN A 366 -13.63 13.47 -19.76
CA GLN A 366 -14.76 12.83 -20.45
C GLN A 366 -14.93 11.33 -20.10
N SER A 367 -14.02 10.76 -19.32
CA SER A 367 -14.02 9.32 -18.99
C SER A 367 -15.14 8.92 -18.02
N GLU A 368 -15.67 9.85 -17.22
CA GLU A 368 -16.71 9.54 -16.23
C GLU A 368 -18.07 9.27 -16.89
N PHE A 369 -18.79 8.26 -16.40
CA PHE A 369 -20.17 7.97 -16.83
C PHE A 369 -20.99 7.27 -15.74
N ALA A 370 -22.31 7.41 -15.80
CA ALA A 370 -23.26 6.73 -14.92
C ALA A 370 -23.95 5.55 -15.62
N PHE A 371 -24.36 4.52 -14.87
CA PHE A 371 -25.11 3.36 -15.38
C PHE A 371 -26.60 3.63 -15.67
N THR A 372 -26.91 4.88 -15.97
CA THR A 372 -28.26 5.37 -16.33
C THR A 372 -28.24 6.21 -17.60
N GLY A 373 -27.06 6.61 -18.10
CA GLY A 373 -26.93 7.45 -19.30
C GLY A 373 -26.99 6.64 -20.60
N GLU A 374 -27.27 7.30 -21.73
CA GLU A 374 -27.31 6.63 -23.03
C GLU A 374 -25.96 5.97 -23.38
N GLY A 375 -25.99 4.77 -23.97
CA GLY A 375 -24.79 4.06 -24.39
C GLY A 375 -23.90 3.50 -23.27
N TYR A 376 -24.29 3.57 -21.99
CA TYR A 376 -23.46 3.12 -20.86
C TYR A 376 -23.03 1.65 -20.96
N MET A 377 -23.89 0.76 -21.50
CA MET A 377 -23.56 -0.65 -21.69
C MET A 377 -22.42 -0.85 -22.68
N LYS A 378 -22.28 0.04 -23.68
CA LYS A 378 -21.12 0.04 -24.58
C LYS A 378 -19.86 0.43 -23.81
N LYS A 379 -19.91 1.51 -23.02
CA LYS A 379 -18.79 1.93 -22.16
C LYS A 379 -18.34 0.84 -21.18
N ILE A 380 -19.28 0.09 -20.59
CA ILE A 380 -18.96 -1.08 -19.73
C ILE A 380 -18.19 -2.15 -20.52
N ARG A 381 -18.68 -2.53 -21.71
CA ARG A 381 -18.01 -3.54 -22.55
C ARG A 381 -16.62 -3.09 -23.02
N ASP A 382 -16.50 -1.83 -23.44
CA ASP A 382 -15.24 -1.26 -23.91
C ASP A 382 -14.21 -1.19 -22.76
N THR A 383 -14.66 -0.85 -21.55
CA THR A 383 -13.83 -0.86 -20.34
C THR A 383 -13.39 -2.28 -20.01
N ALA A 384 -14.32 -3.24 -19.93
CA ALA A 384 -14.00 -4.64 -19.65
C ALA A 384 -12.99 -5.21 -20.67
N LYS A 385 -13.17 -4.89 -21.96
CA LYS A 385 -12.24 -5.29 -23.02
C LYS A 385 -10.85 -4.66 -22.86
N SER A 386 -10.78 -3.40 -22.41
CA SER A 386 -9.49 -2.73 -22.20
C SER A 386 -8.66 -3.41 -21.11
N TRP A 387 -9.31 -4.02 -20.11
CA TRP A 387 -8.63 -4.77 -19.04
C TRP A 387 -8.06 -6.13 -19.47
N ASN A 388 -8.30 -6.58 -20.70
CA ASN A 388 -7.64 -7.76 -21.25
C ASN A 388 -6.15 -7.49 -21.58
N GLU A 389 -5.72 -6.22 -21.62
CA GLU A 389 -4.34 -5.81 -21.86
C GLU A 389 -3.95 -4.71 -20.86
N ILE A 390 -3.07 -5.02 -19.93
CA ILE A 390 -2.72 -4.17 -18.79
C ILE A 390 -1.24 -3.78 -18.89
N HIS A 391 -0.95 -2.49 -18.76
CA HIS A 391 0.38 -1.92 -18.90
C HIS A 391 0.90 -1.39 -17.56
N PHE A 392 2.08 -1.86 -17.19
CA PHE A 392 2.80 -1.51 -15.98
C PHE A 392 4.09 -0.77 -16.32
N MET A 393 4.44 0.19 -15.47
CA MET A 393 5.72 0.88 -15.52
C MET A 393 6.60 0.38 -14.38
N GLU A 394 7.85 0.01 -14.66
CA GLU A 394 8.86 -0.19 -13.62
C GLU A 394 9.10 1.11 -12.86
N LEU A 395 9.01 1.06 -11.52
CA LEU A 395 9.25 2.23 -10.69
C LEU A 395 10.75 2.48 -10.58
N ALA A 396 11.17 3.67 -10.99
CA ALA A 396 12.53 4.15 -10.75
C ALA A 396 12.53 4.95 -9.44
N LEU A 397 13.03 4.32 -8.37
CA LEU A 397 13.08 4.93 -7.04
C LEU A 397 14.11 6.06 -7.03
N TYR A 398 13.63 7.30 -7.06
CA TYR A 398 14.45 8.50 -6.93
C TYR A 398 14.14 9.18 -5.59
N ALA A 399 15.10 9.93 -5.05
CA ALA A 399 14.76 10.95 -4.05
C ALA A 399 13.66 11.85 -4.66
N ASP A 400 12.70 12.27 -3.83
CA ASP A 400 11.53 13.07 -4.23
C ASP A 400 11.90 14.21 -5.20
N THR A 401 11.68 13.98 -6.50
CA THR A 401 12.16 14.87 -7.56
C THR A 401 11.11 15.06 -8.64
N LEU A 402 11.10 16.27 -9.19
CA LEU A 402 10.30 16.65 -10.33
C LEU A 402 11.19 16.71 -11.59
N THR A 403 10.61 16.50 -12.77
CA THR A 403 11.24 16.99 -14.00
C THR A 403 10.95 18.49 -14.15
N GLN A 404 11.89 19.24 -14.75
CA GLN A 404 11.69 20.67 -15.03
C GLN A 404 10.44 20.89 -15.90
N ASP A 405 10.25 20.04 -16.91
CA ASP A 405 9.09 20.10 -17.79
C ASP A 405 7.76 19.89 -17.04
N TYR A 406 7.74 19.03 -16.01
CA TYR A 406 6.54 18.82 -15.20
C TYR A 406 6.17 20.07 -14.40
N ASP A 407 7.15 20.73 -13.78
CA ASP A 407 6.92 21.98 -13.04
C ASP A 407 6.35 23.08 -13.96
N ILE A 408 6.90 23.20 -15.18
CA ILE A 408 6.39 24.13 -16.20
C ILE A 408 4.96 23.75 -16.61
N TRP A 409 4.73 22.48 -16.96
CA TRP A 409 3.40 22.00 -17.37
C TRP A 409 2.37 22.24 -16.26
N ARG A 410 2.69 21.94 -15.01
CA ARG A 410 1.77 22.11 -13.88
C ARG A 410 1.41 23.57 -13.62
N LYS A 411 2.36 24.49 -13.76
CA LYS A 411 2.10 25.94 -13.64
C LYS A 411 1.22 26.47 -14.78
N GLN A 412 1.32 25.86 -15.96
CA GLN A 412 0.57 26.26 -17.15
C GLN A 412 -0.80 25.58 -17.27
N ARG A 413 -0.99 24.40 -16.66
CA ARG A 413 -2.23 23.64 -16.79
C ARG A 413 -3.41 24.46 -16.29
N VAL A 414 -4.53 24.37 -17.00
CA VAL A 414 -5.78 25.00 -16.57
C VAL A 414 -6.24 24.30 -15.29
N SER A 415 -6.12 25.00 -14.15
CA SER A 415 -6.65 24.54 -12.88
C SER A 415 -8.15 24.82 -12.83
N SER A 416 -8.94 23.83 -12.44
CA SER A 416 -10.36 24.05 -12.16
C SER A 416 -10.60 24.82 -10.85
N GLN A 417 -9.54 25.08 -10.09
CA GLN A 417 -9.59 25.66 -8.75
C GLN A 417 -9.17 27.14 -8.77
N GLN A 418 -10.11 28.03 -8.46
CA GLN A 418 -9.82 29.37 -7.96
C GLN A 418 -9.92 29.32 -6.44
N ILE A 419 -8.77 29.27 -5.75
CA ILE A 419 -8.74 29.40 -4.29
C ILE A 419 -8.13 30.78 -3.98
N SER A 420 -8.94 31.67 -3.39
CA SER A 420 -8.46 32.97 -2.93
C SER A 420 -7.46 32.76 -1.78
N SER A 421 -6.31 33.43 -1.86
CA SER A 421 -5.28 33.37 -0.83
C SER A 421 -5.80 34.04 0.45
N THR A 422 -6.07 33.26 1.50
CA THR A 422 -6.30 33.78 2.85
C THR A 422 -4.96 33.88 3.58
N ASN A 423 -4.67 35.06 4.16
CA ASN A 423 -3.43 35.37 4.88
C ASN A 423 -3.29 34.68 6.25
N ILE A 424 -3.99 33.56 6.49
CA ILE A 424 -3.97 32.84 7.76
C ILE A 424 -3.24 31.51 7.54
N THR A 425 -1.98 31.46 7.95
CA THR A 425 -1.17 30.25 7.95
C THR A 425 -1.44 29.48 9.23
N ALA A 426 -2.28 28.45 9.18
CA ALA A 426 -2.35 27.46 10.27
C ALA A 426 -1.14 26.52 10.15
N GLN A 427 -0.42 26.30 11.26
CA GLN A 427 0.62 25.28 11.31
C GLN A 427 -0.02 23.90 11.24
N ASN A 428 0.62 23.00 10.48
CA ASN A 428 0.26 21.59 10.49
C ASN A 428 0.40 21.06 11.94
N PRO A 429 -0.66 20.50 12.54
CA PRO A 429 -0.61 19.97 13.91
C PRO A 429 0.33 18.76 14.07
N PHE A 430 0.91 18.25 12.99
CA PHE A 430 1.80 17.08 12.95
C PHE A 430 3.27 17.42 12.63
N LEU A 431 3.79 18.58 13.03
CA LEU A 431 5.21 18.95 12.80
C LEU A 431 6.09 18.64 14.03
N GLU A 432 6.82 17.52 13.99
CA GLU A 432 7.99 17.23 14.84
C GLU A 432 9.16 16.73 13.95
N GLU A 433 10.40 16.85 14.44
CA GLU A 433 11.61 16.44 13.74
C GLU A 433 11.64 14.92 13.45
N MET A 434 12.00 14.57 12.21
CA MET A 434 11.96 13.21 11.68
C MET A 434 13.33 12.52 11.78
N PRO A 435 13.42 11.29 12.33
CA PRO A 435 14.58 10.40 12.12
C PRO A 435 14.72 10.04 10.63
N SER A 436 15.95 9.80 10.17
CA SER A 436 16.19 9.40 8.77
C SER A 436 15.50 8.08 8.40
N GLU A 437 15.13 7.91 7.12
CA GLU A 437 14.55 6.64 6.60
C GLU A 437 15.42 5.42 6.95
N LEU A 438 16.73 5.60 6.94
CA LEU A 438 17.71 4.58 7.29
C LEU A 438 17.60 4.17 8.78
N GLU A 439 17.43 5.15 9.67
CA GLU A 439 17.27 4.87 11.10
C GLU A 439 15.95 4.14 11.39
N ILE A 440 14.88 4.48 10.65
CA ILE A 440 13.58 3.80 10.73
C ILE A 440 13.71 2.34 10.29
N ALA A 441 14.32 2.08 9.12
CA ALA A 441 14.53 0.74 8.61
C ALA A 441 15.41 -0.11 9.55
N ARG A 442 16.45 0.49 10.15
CA ARG A 442 17.32 -0.17 11.13
C ARG A 442 16.54 -0.62 12.37
N GLN A 443 15.71 0.24 12.94
CA GLN A 443 14.90 -0.10 14.10
C GLN A 443 13.85 -1.17 13.78
N GLU A 444 13.29 -1.16 12.56
CA GLU A 444 12.37 -2.20 12.10
C GLU A 444 13.06 -3.56 12.01
N PHE A 445 14.21 -3.60 11.36
CA PHE A 445 15.01 -4.82 11.24
C PHE A 445 15.32 -5.42 12.61
N GLU A 446 15.77 -4.61 13.58
CA GLU A 446 16.03 -5.09 14.93
C GLU A 446 14.77 -5.57 15.66
N ARG A 447 13.62 -4.93 15.45
CA ARG A 447 12.33 -5.38 16.02
C ARG A 447 11.86 -6.71 15.44
N GLU A 448 11.92 -6.91 14.12
CA GLU A 448 11.50 -8.17 13.50
C GLU A 448 12.47 -9.30 13.86
N LYS A 449 13.78 -9.01 13.94
CA LYS A 449 14.80 -9.94 14.46
C LYS A 449 14.51 -10.36 15.91
N ALA A 450 14.14 -9.41 16.77
CA ALA A 450 13.74 -9.70 18.15
C ALA A 450 12.44 -10.52 18.23
N LYS A 451 11.46 -10.25 17.36
CA LYS A 451 10.22 -11.03 17.26
C LYS A 451 10.48 -12.46 16.81
N MET A 452 11.22 -12.66 15.72
CA MET A 452 11.60 -13.98 15.22
C MET A 452 12.37 -14.79 16.28
N SER A 453 13.23 -14.13 17.07
CA SER A 453 13.93 -14.77 18.18
C SER A 453 12.97 -15.23 19.30
N ARG A 454 11.93 -14.44 19.60
CA ARG A 454 10.87 -14.82 20.55
C ARG A 454 10.04 -15.98 20.03
N ASP A 455 9.61 -15.93 18.77
CA ASP A 455 8.79 -16.99 18.16
C ASP A 455 9.53 -18.32 18.13
N LEU A 456 10.83 -18.31 17.77
CA LEU A 456 11.70 -19.49 17.86
C LEU A 456 11.77 -20.05 19.29
N SER A 457 11.86 -19.18 20.31
CA SER A 457 11.87 -19.61 21.71
C SER A 457 10.54 -20.23 22.14
N THR A 458 9.42 -19.69 21.68
CA THR A 458 8.08 -20.23 21.96
C THR A 458 7.89 -21.60 21.34
N ILE A 459 8.21 -21.75 20.04
CA ILE A 459 8.13 -23.03 19.34
C ILE A 459 9.07 -24.06 19.98
N GLN A 460 10.26 -23.63 20.42
CA GLN A 460 11.19 -24.51 21.14
C GLN A 460 10.60 -25.02 22.46
N GLU A 461 9.95 -24.17 23.23
CA GLU A 461 9.29 -24.55 24.49
C GLU A 461 8.11 -25.50 24.23
N GLU A 462 7.25 -25.18 23.25
CA GLU A 462 6.13 -26.05 22.86
C GLU A 462 6.61 -27.44 22.40
N ASN A 463 7.68 -27.48 21.60
CA ASN A 463 8.30 -28.72 21.16
C ASN A 463 8.86 -29.53 22.34
N TYR A 464 9.45 -28.88 23.34
CA TYR A 464 9.92 -29.52 24.57
C TYR A 464 8.76 -30.09 25.42
N GLN A 465 7.68 -29.33 25.59
CA GLN A 465 6.49 -29.79 26.32
C GLN A 465 5.83 -30.99 25.62
N LEU A 466 5.61 -30.92 24.31
CA LEU A 466 5.05 -32.02 23.53
C LEU A 466 5.93 -33.28 23.59
N LYS A 467 7.25 -33.13 23.60
CA LYS A 467 8.18 -34.25 23.78
C LYS A 467 7.96 -34.97 25.12
N ILE A 468 7.75 -34.22 26.20
CA ILE A 468 7.44 -34.78 27.52
C ILE A 468 6.08 -35.48 27.49
N GLU A 469 5.05 -34.84 26.92
CA GLU A 469 3.70 -35.42 26.80
C GLU A 469 3.73 -36.75 26.05
N VAL A 470 4.42 -36.81 24.91
CA VAL A 470 4.64 -38.04 24.14
C VAL A 470 5.30 -39.13 24.98
N GLN A 471 6.31 -38.78 25.79
CA GLN A 471 7.00 -39.75 26.65
C GLN A 471 6.11 -40.28 27.79
N VAL A 472 5.29 -39.41 28.38
CA VAL A 472 4.30 -39.79 29.40
C VAL A 472 3.24 -40.71 28.80
N GLU A 473 2.71 -40.36 27.63
CA GLU A 473 1.65 -41.14 26.97
C GLU A 473 2.17 -42.49 26.45
N ARG A 474 3.44 -42.54 26.00
CA ARG A 474 4.12 -43.81 25.69
C ARG A 474 4.17 -44.72 26.91
N SER A 475 4.59 -44.20 28.06
CA SER A 475 4.68 -44.97 29.31
C SER A 475 3.31 -45.49 29.77
N ARG A 476 2.24 -44.70 29.60
CA ARG A 476 0.85 -45.11 29.88
C ARG A 476 0.40 -46.22 28.93
N THR A 477 0.68 -46.07 27.64
CA THR A 477 0.31 -47.05 26.61
C THR A 477 0.99 -48.40 26.87
N GLU A 478 2.28 -48.40 27.22
CA GLU A 478 3.04 -49.60 27.60
C GLU A 478 2.48 -50.30 28.84
N LYS A 479 1.96 -49.55 29.82
CA LYS A 479 1.31 -50.13 31.00
C LYS A 479 0.01 -50.84 30.63
N VAL A 480 -0.86 -50.19 29.86
CA VAL A 480 -2.14 -50.78 29.43
C VAL A 480 -1.93 -51.98 28.50
N GLN A 481 -0.91 -51.92 27.63
CA GLN A 481 -0.53 -53.07 26.80
C GLN A 481 -0.06 -54.27 27.62
N ARG A 482 0.72 -54.05 28.68
CA ARG A 482 1.13 -55.13 29.60
C ARG A 482 -0.08 -55.75 30.31
N GLU A 483 -1.00 -54.93 30.81
CA GLU A 483 -2.24 -55.42 31.45
C GLU A 483 -3.10 -56.24 30.47
N ALA A 484 -3.24 -55.80 29.23
CA ALA A 484 -3.95 -56.54 28.19
C ALA A 484 -3.26 -57.88 27.84
N GLU A 485 -1.91 -57.92 27.80
CA GLU A 485 -1.16 -59.15 27.55
C GLU A 485 -1.31 -60.15 28.71
N ILE A 486 -1.30 -59.69 29.96
CA ILE A 486 -1.55 -60.54 31.14
C ILE A 486 -2.94 -61.19 31.04
N VAL A 487 -3.99 -60.39 30.80
CA VAL A 487 -5.37 -60.94 30.69
C VAL A 487 -5.51 -61.89 29.50
N ARG A 488 -4.79 -61.63 28.40
CA ARG A 488 -4.73 -62.53 27.24
C ARG A 488 -4.04 -63.85 27.57
N ASN A 489 -2.97 -63.82 28.36
CA ASN A 489 -2.30 -65.02 28.85
C ASN A 489 -3.18 -65.83 29.79
N ASP A 490 -3.82 -65.19 30.78
CA ASP A 490 -4.76 -65.84 31.70
C ASP A 490 -5.90 -66.53 30.93
N LEU A 491 -6.44 -65.86 29.90
CA LEU A 491 -7.47 -66.45 29.03
C LEU A 491 -6.95 -67.67 28.26
N ARG A 492 -5.71 -67.63 27.75
CA ARG A 492 -5.06 -68.78 27.06
C ARG A 492 -4.85 -69.96 28.00
N ASP A 493 -4.41 -69.71 29.22
CA ASP A 493 -4.19 -70.75 30.23
C ASP A 493 -5.52 -71.41 30.63
N LEU A 494 -6.57 -70.61 30.85
CA LEU A 494 -7.93 -71.11 31.11
C LEU A 494 -8.47 -71.97 29.94
N HIS A 495 -8.19 -71.57 28.70
CA HIS A 495 -8.51 -72.36 27.50
C HIS A 495 -7.82 -73.73 27.52
N LEU A 496 -6.54 -73.76 27.88
CA LEU A 496 -5.74 -74.99 27.95
C LEU A 496 -6.23 -75.91 29.07
N GLU A 497 -6.56 -75.36 30.23
CA GLU A 497 -7.09 -76.10 31.38
C GLU A 497 -8.48 -76.70 31.08
N ASN A 498 -9.37 -75.93 30.46
CA ASN A 498 -10.67 -76.42 29.97
C ASN A 498 -10.50 -77.59 28.98
N LYS A 499 -9.52 -77.49 28.06
CA LYS A 499 -9.20 -78.59 27.13
C LYS A 499 -8.71 -79.84 27.87
N LYS A 500 -7.85 -79.71 28.89
CA LYS A 500 -7.39 -80.83 29.73
C LYS A 500 -8.56 -81.48 30.49
N LEU A 501 -9.44 -80.68 31.08
CA LEU A 501 -10.63 -81.17 31.80
C LEU A 501 -11.56 -81.95 30.86
N ARG A 502 -11.87 -81.40 29.67
CA ARG A 502 -12.67 -82.11 28.65
C ARG A 502 -12.05 -83.43 28.21
N ASN A 503 -10.74 -83.49 28.05
CA ASN A 503 -10.03 -84.73 27.72
C ASN A 503 -10.06 -85.74 28.89
N THR A 504 -9.98 -85.27 30.13
CA THR A 504 -10.09 -86.12 31.34
C THR A 504 -11.49 -86.73 31.46
N ILE A 505 -12.54 -85.92 31.23
CA ILE A 505 -13.94 -86.38 31.15
C ILE A 505 -14.12 -87.45 30.05
N LYS A 506 -13.41 -87.32 28.93
CA LYS A 506 -13.49 -88.27 27.80
C LYS A 506 -12.76 -89.60 28.07
N ASN A 507 -11.72 -89.59 28.88
CA ASN A 507 -10.81 -90.74 29.05
C ASN A 507 -11.02 -91.54 30.34
N ASN A 508 -11.52 -90.92 31.43
CA ASN A 508 -11.76 -91.60 32.72
C ASN A 508 -13.25 -91.54 33.08
N GLY A 509 -13.96 -92.66 32.93
CA GLY A 509 -15.26 -92.85 33.57
C GLY A 509 -15.10 -93.19 35.05
N LEU A 510 -15.96 -92.61 35.90
CA LEU A 510 -16.24 -92.94 37.31
C LEU A 510 -15.60 -92.03 38.38
N GLY A 511 -16.48 -91.30 39.10
CA GLY A 511 -16.19 -90.64 40.37
C GLY A 511 -17.23 -89.58 40.79
N LYS A 512 -17.74 -88.80 39.84
CA LYS A 512 -18.72 -87.70 40.06
C LYS A 512 -20.06 -87.97 39.35
N SER A 513 -21.17 -87.47 39.89
CA SER A 513 -22.51 -87.67 39.31
C SER A 513 -22.71 -86.86 38.02
N THR A 514 -23.61 -87.29 37.12
CA THR A 514 -23.92 -86.58 35.85
C THR A 514 -24.37 -85.13 36.08
N ALA A 515 -24.93 -84.83 37.25
CA ALA A 515 -25.36 -83.47 37.63
C ALA A 515 -24.17 -82.58 38.00
N GLU A 516 -23.22 -83.09 38.79
CA GLU A 516 -21.99 -82.37 39.18
C GLU A 516 -21.16 -81.97 37.95
N TRP A 517 -21.03 -82.85 36.96
CA TRP A 517 -20.32 -82.53 35.72
C TRP A 517 -21.00 -81.44 34.88
N LYS A 518 -22.34 -81.42 34.85
CA LYS A 518 -23.09 -80.37 34.14
C LYS A 518 -22.90 -79.01 34.81
N GLU A 519 -22.86 -78.98 36.13
CA GLU A 519 -22.61 -77.76 36.91
C GLU A 519 -21.18 -77.25 36.71
N GLU A 520 -20.17 -78.13 36.75
CA GLU A 520 -18.76 -77.78 36.56
C GLU A 520 -18.48 -77.26 35.14
N ILE A 521 -19.07 -77.89 34.11
CA ILE A 521 -19.00 -77.40 32.72
C ILE A 521 -19.71 -76.04 32.57
N SER A 522 -20.86 -75.85 33.23
CA SER A 522 -21.59 -74.58 33.21
C SER A 522 -20.79 -73.45 33.88
N ASN A 523 -20.17 -73.73 35.03
CA ASN A 523 -19.32 -72.79 35.76
C ASN A 523 -18.07 -72.39 34.94
N ILE A 524 -17.41 -73.35 34.29
CA ILE A 524 -16.27 -73.08 33.41
C ILE A 524 -16.71 -72.25 32.20
N LYS A 525 -17.87 -72.55 31.61
CA LYS A 525 -18.42 -71.77 30.49
C LYS A 525 -18.71 -70.33 30.90
N GLY A 526 -19.28 -70.12 32.10
CA GLY A 526 -19.49 -68.78 32.68
C GLY A 526 -18.19 -68.03 32.93
N GLY A 527 -17.18 -68.70 33.52
CA GLY A 527 -15.85 -68.12 33.73
C GLY A 527 -15.15 -67.75 32.42
N MET A 528 -15.29 -68.58 31.39
CA MET A 528 -14.71 -68.34 30.07
C MET A 528 -15.34 -67.13 29.36
N GLU A 529 -16.67 -66.97 29.42
CA GLU A 529 -17.34 -65.78 28.90
C GLU A 529 -16.95 -64.51 29.68
N PHE A 530 -16.79 -64.62 31.01
CA PHE A 530 -16.29 -63.52 31.83
C PHE A 530 -14.88 -63.06 31.42
N TRP A 531 -13.92 -63.99 31.34
CA TRP A 531 -12.53 -63.68 30.96
C TRP A 531 -12.41 -63.19 29.52
N LYS A 532 -13.24 -63.72 28.61
CA LYS A 532 -13.34 -63.23 27.22
C LYS A 532 -13.86 -61.79 27.17
N GLY A 533 -14.88 -61.46 27.96
CA GLY A 533 -15.37 -60.09 28.11
C GLY A 533 -14.30 -59.15 28.70
N LYS A 534 -13.56 -59.61 29.71
CA LYS A 534 -12.46 -58.86 30.33
C LYS A 534 -11.30 -58.62 29.35
N ALA A 535 -10.87 -59.65 28.62
CA ALA A 535 -9.82 -59.54 27.60
C ALA A 535 -10.20 -58.52 26.52
N LYS A 536 -11.44 -58.59 25.99
CA LYS A 536 -11.94 -57.63 25.02
C LYS A 536 -11.90 -56.19 25.55
N LYS A 537 -12.29 -55.98 26.81
CA LYS A 537 -12.29 -54.64 27.44
C LYS A 537 -10.87 -54.09 27.61
N GLU A 538 -9.90 -54.91 28.00
CA GLU A 538 -8.50 -54.47 28.13
C GLU A 538 -7.83 -54.25 26.75
N GLU A 539 -8.18 -55.06 25.74
CA GLU A 539 -7.74 -54.82 24.35
C GLU A 539 -8.29 -53.51 23.79
N GLU A 540 -9.57 -53.20 24.03
CA GLU A 540 -10.17 -51.92 23.62
C GLU A 540 -9.49 -50.72 24.31
N LYS A 541 -9.12 -50.84 25.59
CA LYS A 541 -8.35 -49.80 26.29
C LYS A 541 -6.95 -49.63 25.70
N ALA A 542 -6.25 -50.74 25.40
CA ALA A 542 -4.93 -50.69 24.78
C ALA A 542 -4.99 -50.06 23.38
N ALA A 543 -6.02 -50.36 22.59
CA ALA A 543 -6.24 -49.76 21.27
C ALA A 543 -6.50 -48.25 21.36
N ARG A 544 -7.31 -47.80 22.32
CA ARG A 544 -7.56 -46.36 22.55
C ARG A 544 -6.28 -45.62 22.95
N ALA A 545 -5.48 -46.17 23.87
CA ALA A 545 -4.21 -45.59 24.27
C ALA A 545 -3.22 -45.49 23.09
N ALA A 546 -3.17 -46.52 22.22
CA ALA A 546 -2.33 -46.51 21.04
C ALA A 546 -2.73 -45.45 19.99
N ILE A 547 -4.03 -45.18 19.83
CA ILE A 547 -4.53 -44.10 18.95
C ILE A 547 -4.12 -42.73 19.50
N GLU A 548 -4.29 -42.52 20.81
CA GLU A 548 -3.93 -41.25 21.44
C GLU A 548 -2.43 -40.97 21.38
N LEU A 549 -1.59 -41.98 21.62
CA LEU A 549 -0.14 -41.87 21.44
C LEU A 549 0.24 -41.51 20.01
N ARG A 550 -0.42 -42.10 19.00
CA ARG A 550 -0.18 -41.76 17.58
C ARG A 550 -0.56 -40.31 17.29
N ARG A 551 -1.68 -39.82 17.82
CA ARG A 551 -2.12 -38.44 17.68
C ARG A 551 -1.08 -37.47 18.26
N LYS A 552 -0.64 -37.73 19.50
CA LYS A 552 0.39 -36.92 20.17
C LYS A 552 1.75 -36.96 19.46
N ASN A 553 2.15 -38.11 18.93
CA ASN A 553 3.36 -38.22 18.11
C ASN A 553 3.26 -37.38 16.83
N ALA A 554 2.12 -37.42 16.13
CA ALA A 554 1.93 -36.63 14.92
C ALA A 554 1.98 -35.12 15.21
N GLU A 555 1.40 -34.66 16.33
CA GLU A 555 1.50 -33.28 16.80
C GLU A 555 2.96 -32.87 17.08
N TYR A 556 3.71 -33.72 17.80
CA TYR A 556 5.13 -33.48 18.06
C TYR A 556 5.98 -33.45 16.77
N GLU A 557 5.76 -34.38 15.84
CA GLU A 557 6.50 -34.43 14.57
C GLU A 557 6.26 -33.17 13.72
N MET A 558 5.03 -32.68 13.70
CA MET A 558 4.65 -31.45 12.99
C MET A 558 5.36 -30.23 13.58
N VAL A 559 5.26 -30.01 14.90
CA VAL A 559 5.90 -28.87 15.58
C VAL A 559 7.43 -28.96 15.50
N ASN A 560 7.99 -30.17 15.57
CA ASN A 560 9.43 -30.38 15.45
C ASN A 560 9.94 -30.08 14.04
N ALA A 561 9.16 -30.41 12.99
CA ALA A 561 9.49 -30.03 11.62
C ALA A 561 9.40 -28.51 11.42
N GLU A 562 8.40 -27.85 12.00
CA GLU A 562 8.26 -26.39 11.98
C GLU A 562 9.45 -25.70 12.67
N PHE A 563 9.84 -26.18 13.85
CA PHE A 563 11.03 -25.69 14.57
C PHE A 563 12.31 -25.81 13.72
N ALA A 564 12.54 -26.97 13.11
CA ALA A 564 13.73 -27.21 12.29
C ALA A 564 13.77 -26.28 11.07
N ASN A 565 12.64 -26.08 10.40
CA ASN A 565 12.53 -25.16 9.26
C ASN A 565 12.80 -23.71 9.70
N SER A 566 12.14 -23.24 10.76
CA SER A 566 12.30 -21.88 11.28
C SER A 566 13.75 -21.61 11.73
N GLN A 567 14.40 -22.59 12.38
CA GLN A 567 15.79 -22.50 12.77
C GLN A 567 16.74 -22.38 11.57
N SER A 568 16.50 -23.18 10.52
CA SER A 568 17.26 -23.13 9.27
C SER A 568 17.15 -21.77 8.58
N GLU A 569 15.92 -21.25 8.44
CA GLU A 569 15.64 -19.93 7.86
C GLU A 569 16.35 -18.81 8.64
N HIS A 570 16.30 -18.85 9.97
CA HIS A 570 16.98 -17.87 10.82
C HIS A 570 18.50 -17.90 10.63
N GLN A 571 19.11 -19.09 10.51
CA GLN A 571 20.55 -19.22 10.27
C GLN A 571 20.96 -18.71 8.88
N GLU A 572 20.16 -18.98 7.85
CA GLU A 572 20.37 -18.45 6.49
C GLU A 572 20.27 -16.92 6.49
N LEU A 573 19.24 -16.35 7.11
CA LEU A 573 19.07 -14.90 7.20
C LEU A 573 20.24 -14.26 7.95
N LYS A 574 20.69 -14.88 9.06
CA LYS A 574 21.86 -14.43 9.81
C LYS A 574 23.15 -14.45 8.97
N ARG A 575 23.31 -15.41 8.05
CA ARG A 575 24.42 -15.41 7.10
C ARG A 575 24.32 -14.22 6.13
N ARG A 576 23.16 -14.04 5.49
CA ARG A 576 22.94 -12.93 4.55
C ARG A 576 23.12 -11.55 5.17
N VAL A 577 22.68 -11.35 6.41
CA VAL A 577 22.85 -10.09 7.14
C VAL A 577 24.33 -9.78 7.34
N ARG A 578 25.14 -10.77 7.74
CA ARG A 578 26.59 -10.59 7.87
C ARG A 578 27.26 -10.26 6.53
N ASP A 579 26.82 -10.93 5.46
CA ASP A 579 27.36 -10.65 4.12
C ASP A 579 27.04 -9.22 3.67
N LEU A 580 25.81 -8.75 3.94
CA LEU A 580 25.38 -7.38 3.69
C LEU A 580 26.15 -6.36 4.54
N GLU A 581 26.35 -6.63 5.83
CA GLU A 581 27.14 -5.78 6.73
C GLU A 581 28.59 -5.63 6.22
N ASN A 582 29.21 -6.74 5.80
CA ASN A 582 30.55 -6.73 5.22
C ASN A 582 30.61 -5.92 3.92
N MET A 583 29.62 -6.08 3.04
CA MET A 583 29.52 -5.29 1.79
C MET A 583 29.32 -3.80 2.09
N LEU A 584 28.44 -3.45 3.03
CA LEU A 584 28.20 -2.06 3.43
C LEU A 584 29.46 -1.42 4.02
N GLN A 585 30.19 -2.14 4.88
CA GLN A 585 31.46 -1.66 5.43
C GLN A 585 32.51 -1.43 4.32
N SER A 586 32.58 -2.34 3.34
CA SER A 586 33.45 -2.15 2.17
C SER A 586 33.05 -0.94 1.33
N ARG A 587 31.76 -0.71 1.11
CA ARG A 587 31.25 0.47 0.38
C ARG A 587 31.48 1.76 1.14
N GLN A 588 31.31 1.77 2.46
CA GLN A 588 31.61 2.93 3.29
C GLN A 588 33.08 3.32 3.16
N GLN A 589 34.00 2.35 3.27
CA GLN A 589 35.43 2.61 3.08
C GLN A 589 35.75 3.17 1.68
N GLN A 590 35.05 2.71 0.64
CA GLN A 590 35.20 3.25 -0.72
C GLN A 590 34.73 4.72 -0.80
N LEU A 591 33.61 5.06 -0.17
CA LEU A 591 33.09 6.42 -0.12
C LEU A 591 34.05 7.34 0.64
N ASP A 592 34.56 6.92 1.79
CA ASP A 592 35.51 7.70 2.60
C ASP A 592 36.80 7.98 1.81
N ASN A 593 37.30 6.99 1.06
CA ASN A 593 38.46 7.16 0.18
C ASN A 593 38.19 8.15 -0.96
N LEU A 594 37.00 8.10 -1.56
CA LEU A 594 36.60 9.04 -2.62
C LEU A 594 36.41 10.46 -2.10
N LEU A 595 35.82 10.61 -0.91
CA LEU A 595 35.63 11.91 -0.26
C LEU A 595 36.99 12.58 -0.01
N LYS A 596 37.94 11.82 0.54
CA LYS A 596 39.31 12.30 0.76
C LYS A 596 40.01 12.70 -0.54
N ALA A 597 39.85 11.91 -1.61
CA ALA A 597 40.43 12.25 -2.91
C ALA A 597 39.79 13.52 -3.52
N LEU A 598 38.50 13.77 -3.27
CA LEU A 598 37.82 15.00 -3.68
C LEU A 598 38.30 16.21 -2.87
N GLU A 599 38.48 16.07 -1.55
CA GLU A 599 39.07 17.11 -0.69
C GLU A 599 40.48 17.48 -1.16
N GLU A 600 41.35 16.50 -1.41
CA GLU A 600 42.71 16.73 -1.93
C GLU A 600 42.72 17.44 -3.29
N LYS A 601 41.76 17.09 -4.16
CA LYS A 601 41.56 17.76 -5.46
C LYS A 601 41.08 19.20 -5.29
N ASN A 602 40.17 19.45 -4.34
CA ASN A 602 39.65 20.79 -4.08
C ASN A 602 40.75 21.70 -3.52
N ASP A 603 41.54 21.20 -2.57
CA ASP A 603 42.71 21.90 -2.05
C ASP A 603 43.74 22.22 -3.15
N GLN A 604 43.89 21.33 -4.13
CA GLN A 604 44.76 21.58 -5.29
C GLN A 604 44.21 22.70 -6.17
N TYR A 605 42.89 22.71 -6.45
CA TYR A 605 42.27 23.79 -7.21
C TYR A 605 42.40 25.15 -6.50
N ASP A 606 42.23 25.19 -5.18
CA ASP A 606 42.39 26.43 -4.40
C ASP A 606 43.84 26.95 -4.48
N ARG A 607 44.84 26.06 -4.38
CA ARG A 607 46.24 26.43 -4.57
C ARG A 607 46.53 26.96 -5.97
N ASP A 608 46.02 26.28 -6.99
CA ASP A 608 46.22 26.68 -8.38
C ASP A 608 45.55 28.04 -8.63
N MET A 609 44.35 28.26 -8.08
CA MET A 609 43.64 29.53 -8.22
C MET A 609 44.40 30.69 -7.57
N HIS A 610 44.91 30.51 -6.34
CA HIS A 610 45.75 31.53 -5.72
C HIS A 610 47.04 31.81 -6.50
N ALA A 611 47.65 30.79 -7.10
CA ALA A 611 48.82 30.98 -7.96
C ALA A 611 48.47 31.81 -9.21
N TYR A 612 47.34 31.52 -9.87
CA TYR A 612 46.87 32.30 -11.00
C TYR A 612 46.55 33.76 -10.61
N GLU A 613 45.85 33.99 -9.50
CA GLU A 613 45.57 35.35 -8.99
C GLU A 613 46.86 36.13 -8.76
N GLY A 614 47.87 35.52 -8.12
CA GLY A 614 49.17 36.15 -7.92
C GLY A 614 49.85 36.54 -9.23
N THR A 615 49.87 35.64 -10.23
CA THR A 615 50.44 35.98 -11.55
C THR A 615 49.67 37.07 -12.27
N LEU A 616 48.35 37.14 -12.10
CA LEU A 616 47.49 38.14 -12.72
C LEU A 616 47.73 39.52 -12.11
N GLN A 617 47.90 39.59 -10.77
CA GLN A 617 48.29 40.81 -10.07
C GLN A 617 49.68 41.32 -10.50
N GLU A 618 50.67 40.44 -10.66
CA GLU A 618 51.99 40.84 -11.18
C GLU A 618 51.89 41.42 -12.59
N ARG A 619 51.11 40.79 -13.48
CA ARG A 619 50.88 41.28 -14.85
C ARG A 619 50.15 42.62 -14.86
N GLU A 620 49.18 42.81 -13.97
CA GLU A 620 48.44 44.07 -13.82
C GLU A 620 49.36 45.19 -13.33
N MET A 621 50.25 44.92 -12.36
CA MET A 621 51.28 45.88 -11.93
C MET A 621 52.21 46.27 -13.09
N GLN A 622 52.69 45.30 -13.87
CA GLN A 622 53.52 45.56 -15.05
C GLN A 622 52.79 46.39 -16.10
N LEU A 623 51.52 46.10 -16.37
CA LEU A 623 50.71 46.84 -17.32
C LEU A 623 50.48 48.28 -16.85
N ASN A 624 50.15 48.47 -15.57
CA ASN A 624 49.98 49.80 -14.98
C ASN A 624 51.27 50.62 -15.05
N PHE A 625 52.43 49.99 -14.81
CA PHE A 625 53.73 50.63 -14.98
C PHE A 625 53.94 51.11 -16.44
N LEU A 626 53.72 50.23 -17.42
CA LEU A 626 53.84 50.56 -18.84
C LEU A 626 52.86 51.66 -19.28
N ILE A 627 51.61 51.62 -18.82
CA ILE A 627 50.62 52.68 -19.08
C ILE A 627 51.13 54.02 -18.55
N ASN A 628 51.76 54.04 -17.38
CA ASN A 628 52.30 55.26 -16.79
C ASN A 628 53.48 55.80 -17.60
N GLU A 629 54.38 54.93 -18.08
CA GLU A 629 55.47 55.32 -18.99
C GLU A 629 54.94 55.89 -20.31
N ILE A 630 53.93 55.25 -20.92
CA ILE A 630 53.28 55.74 -22.14
C ILE A 630 52.65 57.12 -21.90
N ARG A 631 51.99 57.33 -20.76
CA ARG A 631 51.43 58.63 -20.36
C ARG A 631 52.49 59.70 -20.27
N GLN A 632 53.62 59.41 -19.62
CA GLN A 632 54.73 60.37 -19.51
C GLN A 632 55.32 60.71 -20.87
N ALA A 633 55.57 59.72 -21.73
CA ALA A 633 56.04 59.95 -23.09
C ALA A 633 55.03 60.76 -23.92
N ALA A 634 53.74 60.46 -23.79
CA ALA A 634 52.67 61.20 -24.45
C ALA A 634 52.63 62.67 -23.98
N MET A 635 52.76 62.94 -22.68
CA MET A 635 52.86 64.31 -22.16
C MET A 635 54.02 65.08 -22.78
N GLN A 636 55.19 64.45 -22.91
CA GLN A 636 56.35 65.08 -23.56
C GLN A 636 56.08 65.39 -25.04
N VAL A 637 55.47 64.45 -25.77
CA VAL A 637 55.11 64.66 -27.19
C VAL A 637 54.08 65.78 -27.34
N VAL A 638 53.08 65.87 -26.45
CA VAL A 638 52.10 66.96 -26.46
C VAL A 638 52.79 68.29 -26.21
N GLN A 639 53.66 68.37 -25.19
CA GLN A 639 54.40 69.59 -24.88
C GLN A 639 55.26 70.05 -26.07
N LEU A 640 56.03 69.15 -26.68
CA LEU A 640 56.83 69.46 -27.87
C LEU A 640 55.98 69.86 -29.07
N SER A 641 54.79 69.26 -29.23
CA SER A 641 53.83 69.62 -30.29
C SER A 641 53.28 71.04 -30.10
N ASP A 642 52.90 71.38 -28.87
CA ASP A 642 52.39 72.71 -28.52
C ASP A 642 53.50 73.78 -28.66
N GLU A 643 54.73 73.47 -28.23
CA GLU A 643 55.91 74.34 -28.43
C GLU A 643 56.20 74.57 -29.92
N ALA A 644 56.14 73.52 -30.75
CA ALA A 644 56.31 73.63 -32.19
C ALA A 644 55.19 74.46 -32.85
N GLU A 645 53.95 74.38 -32.35
CA GLU A 645 52.82 75.19 -32.83
C GLU A 645 53.01 76.67 -32.46
N VAL A 646 53.53 76.97 -31.26
CA VAL A 646 53.89 78.34 -30.83
C VAL A 646 55.06 78.89 -31.67
N LEU A 647 56.11 78.12 -31.90
CA LEU A 647 57.26 78.53 -32.72
C LEU A 647 56.86 78.73 -34.18
N SER A 648 55.98 77.88 -34.73
CA SER A 648 55.39 78.05 -36.07
C SER A 648 54.71 79.41 -36.25
N CYS A 649 54.07 79.92 -35.19
CA CYS A 649 53.42 81.22 -35.19
C CYS A 649 54.41 82.40 -35.35
N GLN A 650 55.70 82.20 -35.07
CA GLN A 650 56.76 83.21 -35.15
C GLN A 650 57.42 83.31 -36.54
N PHE A 651 57.20 82.33 -37.44
CA PHE A 651 57.78 82.35 -38.79
C PHE A 651 56.98 83.25 -39.77
N PRO A 652 57.66 83.99 -40.66
CA PRO A 652 57.02 84.77 -41.73
C PRO A 652 56.22 83.88 -42.70
N PRO A 653 55.11 84.38 -43.30
CA PRO A 653 54.24 83.59 -44.20
C PRO A 653 54.97 82.95 -45.39
N SER A 654 56.06 83.55 -45.86
CA SER A 654 56.88 83.04 -46.98
C SER A 654 57.74 81.82 -46.63
N GLN A 655 58.02 81.55 -45.35
CA GLN A 655 58.81 80.39 -44.89
C GLN A 655 57.96 79.24 -44.34
N ARG A 656 56.69 79.49 -43.95
CA ARG A 656 55.77 78.44 -43.49
C ARG A 656 55.49 77.38 -44.57
N SER A 657 55.56 77.74 -45.84
CA SER A 657 55.34 76.82 -46.97
C SER A 657 56.38 75.70 -47.07
N SER A 658 57.62 75.91 -46.60
CA SER A 658 58.66 74.87 -46.70
C SER A 658 58.68 73.90 -45.52
N ILE A 659 57.92 74.19 -44.46
CA ILE A 659 57.90 73.41 -43.20
C ILE A 659 56.46 72.92 -42.87
N SER A 660 55.46 73.24 -43.70
CA SER A 660 54.05 72.91 -43.37
C SER A 660 53.82 71.41 -43.26
N GLU A 661 54.47 70.59 -44.09
CA GLU A 661 54.37 69.13 -44.07
C GLU A 661 54.92 68.54 -42.76
N PHE A 662 56.03 69.10 -42.26
CA PHE A 662 56.60 68.73 -40.96
C PHE A 662 55.69 69.14 -39.80
N LEU A 663 55.13 70.35 -39.83
CA LEU A 663 54.22 70.85 -38.79
C LEU A 663 52.90 70.06 -38.75
N GLU A 664 52.38 69.66 -39.91
CA GLU A 664 51.18 68.83 -40.02
C GLU A 664 51.44 67.43 -39.42
N GLN A 665 52.63 66.87 -39.65
CA GLN A 665 53.05 65.61 -39.04
C GLN A 665 53.22 65.71 -37.52
N VAL A 666 53.84 66.79 -37.02
CA VAL A 666 53.99 67.07 -35.57
C VAL A 666 52.63 67.24 -34.89
N LYS A 667 51.70 67.96 -35.54
CA LYS A 667 50.33 68.16 -35.04
C LYS A 667 49.54 66.85 -35.05
N LYS A 668 49.73 66.00 -36.06
CA LYS A 668 49.15 64.66 -36.11
C LYS A 668 49.65 63.77 -34.99
N GLN A 669 50.96 63.76 -34.72
CA GLN A 669 51.52 62.98 -33.61
C GLN A 669 51.10 63.54 -32.23
N GLY A 670 51.04 64.87 -32.05
CA GLY A 670 50.50 65.51 -30.85
C GLY A 670 49.03 65.16 -30.60
N ASN A 671 48.18 65.18 -31.63
CA ASN A 671 46.77 64.77 -31.52
C ASN A 671 46.59 63.30 -31.15
N VAL A 672 47.50 62.42 -31.58
CA VAL A 672 47.50 61.01 -31.16
C VAL A 672 47.94 60.90 -29.71
N ALA A 673 49.00 61.59 -29.29
CA ALA A 673 49.50 61.59 -27.93
C ALA A 673 48.49 62.16 -26.92
N ARG A 674 47.72 63.20 -27.26
CA ARG A 674 46.63 63.75 -26.42
C ARG A 674 45.52 62.75 -26.08
N LYS A 675 45.42 61.61 -26.78
CA LYS A 675 44.46 60.54 -26.43
C LYS A 675 44.94 59.66 -25.28
N PHE A 676 46.22 59.76 -24.91
CA PHE A 676 46.86 58.93 -23.89
C PHE A 676 47.17 59.69 -22.60
N VAL A 677 47.16 61.03 -22.64
CA VAL A 677 47.20 61.94 -21.48
C VAL A 677 45.78 62.18 -20.99
#